data_AF-A0AAD9RUC5-F1
#
_entry.id   AF-A0AAD9RUC5-F1
#
_cell.length_a   1.000
_cell.length_b   1.000
_cell.length_c   1.000
_cell.angle_alpha   90.00
_cell.angle_beta   90.00
_cell.angle_gamma   90.00
#
_symmetry.space_group_name_H-M   'P 1'
#
loop_
_entity.id
_entity.type
_entity.pdbx_description
1 polymer ?
#
loop_
_entity_poly.entity_id
_entity_poly.type
_entity_poly.pdbx_seq_one_letter_code
_entity_poly.pdbx_strand_id
1 'polypeptide(L)'
;MSIKPLFSRPGGSTWQEDKPDIDVHSSTQFVYNAHHSLALDMQRKRLPIYRNRDHIIYLLEKYQTLVLVGETGCGKSTQLPQYLLEAGWCEDGKIIGVTEPRRVAATSLANRVADERNCILGTEVGYCIRFDDCTNESTKIKYMTEGILLRELMSDPLLTTYAIIVLDEVHERTLLTDIIMGLLKKIVRKRKSLKIVVSSATVDAEQLRDFFNTNTTKDSAKDTAVIMSIEGRLYPVDIFYVKEPVPNYVTSVVDTALKIHETEEPGDILAFLTGLDEVDQAVSLLSEHAKLIKEGKLKLQPLAMYGSLPNNEQLKVFWRAAKDTRKVIVATNIAETSITIPNVVYVIDCGFVKMPWFEPETQTNSLTIVPVSKASADQRAGRAGRVQSGKAYRLYTEEAYKELPEATPPEMQRSDLSSAILQLKALGIDNVLRFNFPSAPPSKNLIAGMELLYALGAIDNDGELTTPLGITMAEMPLEPTLGKCLIVSGQMGCSEEMASIIAMLQVQNVFIRPGGGQAIAKARVAHRKFEVEEGDLLTLLNVYAAYEQNKTPSWCQKNFLNNKALRRASEIRGQICRMLKKLDVPLVSCKGNVEQILKCITTGLFPKAAFLHYTGVYRTVRGDKDLYIHPNSCLYTIQQPQWILYCEIVQTNKTYMKDLTVIQPEWLLELAPHFYEKTAIDPKLSVENGTGRQNNNMSAGRKNELILSVEEAVSHRRNYILAVCGTQSEPEFKICTALSSHSCVIYTVGETLSRTIMLSDNKATIVGIKFSPTSKNVIYTASNDGIITAYDLRAKGKAVAEFKDASEDGKLKPLASFDISCDERLIAGGTEHIGGDTFILFWDIRHTNSKIDFKGNNLLGGYWQSHVDDVTRLAFHPNKRDILASGSIDGLINIFDLTQPSEDLALTYSLNTESSVDGLGWMNNDNLWCTTFTSSLQLWNCEGATPYKKFDRNCLAIAHGDDPDNCYIVKCHSSNALGQPFLLAGSNNFKGQNLRCLNIVDDHLEVFYNLAGNKQYVRDSWLHEKSKSLVTVGEGGIINIWRPTESNGVQQNAGEKLLTKIGGGKGRERQHRAKPY
;
A
#
# COMPACT_ATOMS: atom_id res chain seq x y z
N MET A 1 -88.26 -7.79 -13.44
CA MET A 1 -88.00 -8.70 -14.56
C MET A 1 -87.01 -9.76 -14.10
N SER A 2 -87.22 -11.02 -14.48
CA SER A 2 -86.43 -12.18 -14.07
C SER A 2 -85.24 -12.45 -14.99
N ILE A 3 -84.12 -12.94 -14.44
CA ILE A 3 -83.25 -14.04 -14.97
C ILE A 3 -82.07 -14.28 -13.97
N LYS A 4 -81.68 -15.55 -13.78
CA LYS A 4 -80.52 -16.10 -13.00
C LYS A 4 -79.68 -17.01 -13.93
N PRO A 5 -78.37 -17.26 -13.68
CA PRO A 5 -77.83 -18.35 -12.81
C PRO A 5 -76.79 -17.81 -11.79
N LEU A 6 -76.07 -18.53 -10.90
CA LEU A 6 -75.84 -19.95 -10.52
C LEU A 6 -74.63 -20.75 -11.12
N PHE A 7 -73.56 -20.80 -10.32
CA PHE A 7 -72.58 -21.87 -9.99
C PHE A 7 -71.97 -22.86 -11.03
N SER A 8 -70.63 -23.02 -10.93
CA SER A 8 -69.96 -24.29 -10.56
C SER A 8 -68.45 -24.13 -10.22
N ARG A 9 -67.91 -25.00 -9.35
CA ARG A 9 -66.47 -25.41 -9.23
C ARG A 9 -66.32 -26.81 -9.88
N PRO A 10 -65.13 -27.44 -10.08
CA PRO A 10 -63.74 -27.00 -9.82
C PRO A 10 -62.79 -27.16 -11.05
N GLY A 11 -61.53 -26.72 -10.90
CA GLY A 11 -60.47 -26.94 -11.91
C GLY A 11 -60.40 -25.85 -12.98
N GLY A 12 -59.19 -25.49 -13.41
CA GLY A 12 -58.95 -24.36 -14.32
C GLY A 12 -58.24 -23.16 -13.70
N SER A 13 -57.60 -23.32 -12.53
CA SER A 13 -56.57 -22.38 -12.10
C SER A 13 -55.32 -22.57 -12.95
N THR A 14 -55.25 -21.91 -14.11
CA THR A 14 -53.96 -21.48 -14.65
C THR A 14 -53.37 -20.47 -13.67
N TRP A 15 -52.70 -21.01 -12.65
CA TRP A 15 -51.62 -20.33 -11.96
C TRP A 15 -50.52 -20.10 -13.00
N GLN A 16 -50.64 -19.00 -13.76
CA GLN A 16 -49.42 -18.28 -14.05
C GLN A 16 -49.04 -17.63 -12.73
N GLU A 17 -48.07 -18.26 -12.06
CA GLU A 17 -47.32 -17.57 -11.03
C GLU A 17 -46.79 -16.28 -11.66
N ASP A 18 -47.25 -15.14 -11.16
CA ASP A 18 -46.55 -13.87 -11.37
C ASP A 18 -45.18 -14.03 -10.73
N LYS A 19 -44.22 -14.50 -11.55
CA LYS A 19 -42.81 -14.62 -11.17
C LYS A 19 -42.40 -13.28 -10.56
N PRO A 20 -41.86 -13.27 -9.33
CA PRO A 20 -41.42 -12.02 -8.74
C PRO A 20 -40.28 -11.46 -9.61
N ASP A 21 -40.49 -10.27 -10.17
CA ASP A 21 -39.45 -9.48 -10.86
C ASP A 21 -38.38 -9.02 -9.85
N ILE A 22 -37.52 -9.96 -9.45
CA ILE A 22 -36.33 -9.75 -8.64
C ILE A 22 -35.28 -9.13 -9.57
N ASP A 23 -35.28 -7.81 -9.72
CA ASP A 23 -34.36 -7.22 -10.69
C ASP A 23 -33.75 -5.85 -10.36
N VAL A 24 -32.73 -5.84 -9.51
CA VAL A 24 -31.59 -4.88 -9.61
C VAL A 24 -30.24 -5.59 -9.76
N HIS A 25 -30.26 -6.90 -10.03
CA HIS A 25 -29.07 -7.66 -10.42
C HIS A 25 -29.32 -8.71 -11.53
N SER A 26 -30.17 -8.44 -12.52
CA SER A 26 -29.73 -8.51 -13.92
C SER A 26 -28.44 -7.69 -13.98
N SER A 27 -27.25 -8.30 -13.90
CA SER A 27 -26.81 -9.47 -14.67
C SER A 27 -27.22 -9.32 -16.13
N THR A 28 -26.70 -8.26 -16.74
CA THR A 28 -26.16 -8.25 -18.11
C THR A 28 -26.78 -9.29 -19.04
N GLN A 29 -28.08 -9.15 -19.35
CA GLN A 29 -28.74 -9.99 -20.34
C GLN A 29 -28.35 -9.53 -21.76
N PHE A 30 -27.09 -9.76 -22.10
CA PHE A 30 -26.66 -9.91 -23.47
C PHE A 30 -25.44 -10.82 -23.57
N VAL A 31 -25.66 -12.14 -23.42
CA VAL A 31 -24.75 -13.12 -23.99
C VAL A 31 -24.88 -13.00 -25.52
N TYR A 32 -23.99 -12.25 -26.16
CA TYR A 32 -24.03 -12.08 -27.62
C TYR A 32 -23.88 -13.43 -28.30
N ASN A 33 -24.99 -13.94 -28.82
CA ASN A 33 -25.05 -15.22 -29.51
C ASN A 33 -25.28 -14.97 -31.00
N ALA A 34 -24.18 -14.91 -31.77
CA ALA A 34 -24.21 -14.82 -33.23
C ALA A 34 -24.95 -15.99 -33.92
N HIS A 35 -25.33 -17.03 -33.17
CA HIS A 35 -26.01 -18.22 -33.64
C HIS A 35 -27.39 -18.43 -33.01
N HIS A 36 -27.99 -17.40 -32.39
CA HIS A 36 -29.33 -17.47 -31.77
C HIS A 36 -30.43 -17.99 -32.71
N SER A 37 -30.27 -17.85 -34.04
CA SER A 37 -31.19 -18.38 -35.05
C SER A 37 -31.08 -19.90 -35.28
N LEU A 38 -30.06 -20.57 -34.73
CA LEU A 38 -29.89 -22.03 -34.78
C LEU A 38 -30.46 -22.68 -33.52
N ALA A 39 -30.88 -23.95 -33.62
CA ALA A 39 -31.20 -24.76 -32.45
C ALA A 39 -30.01 -24.88 -31.49
N LEU A 40 -30.26 -24.93 -30.18
CA LEU A 40 -29.24 -24.87 -29.12
C LEU A 40 -28.11 -25.90 -29.32
N ASP A 41 -28.42 -27.15 -29.67
CA ASP A 41 -27.40 -28.18 -29.94
C ASP A 41 -26.46 -27.85 -31.11
N MET A 42 -26.98 -27.18 -32.14
CA MET A 42 -26.17 -26.72 -33.28
C MET A 42 -25.31 -25.50 -32.91
N GLN A 43 -25.71 -24.72 -31.90
CA GLN A 43 -24.87 -23.69 -31.30
C GLN A 43 -23.73 -24.34 -30.48
N ARG A 44 -24.06 -25.27 -29.58
CA ARG A 44 -23.09 -26.01 -28.74
C ARG A 44 -22.00 -26.67 -29.58
N LYS A 45 -22.38 -27.40 -30.63
CA LYS A 45 -21.47 -28.09 -31.58
C LYS A 45 -20.55 -27.16 -32.38
N ARG A 46 -20.86 -25.86 -32.47
CA ARG A 46 -20.05 -24.86 -33.19
C ARG A 46 -18.99 -24.17 -32.33
N LEU A 47 -19.04 -24.33 -31.00
CA LEU A 47 -18.04 -23.75 -30.09
C LEU A 47 -16.68 -24.45 -30.23
N PRO A 48 -15.55 -23.73 -30.18
CA PRO A 48 -14.21 -24.31 -30.29
C PRO A 48 -13.94 -25.49 -29.33
N ILE A 49 -14.41 -25.40 -28.08
CA ILE A 49 -14.23 -26.45 -27.06
C ILE A 49 -14.83 -27.81 -27.46
N TYR A 50 -15.88 -27.83 -28.30
CA TYR A 50 -16.58 -29.07 -28.67
C TYR A 50 -15.65 -30.09 -29.35
N ARG A 51 -14.70 -29.63 -30.17
CA ARG A 51 -13.70 -30.49 -30.85
C ARG A 51 -12.77 -31.22 -29.88
N ASN A 52 -12.64 -30.71 -28.67
CA ASN A 52 -11.70 -31.16 -27.65
C ASN A 52 -12.39 -31.88 -26.48
N ARG A 53 -13.72 -32.11 -26.55
CA ARG A 53 -14.51 -32.79 -25.51
C ARG A 53 -13.84 -34.06 -24.98
N ASP A 54 -13.56 -35.00 -25.87
CA ASP A 54 -13.11 -36.34 -25.47
C ASP A 54 -11.66 -36.31 -24.94
N HIS A 55 -10.83 -35.42 -25.49
CA HIS A 55 -9.49 -35.15 -24.96
C HIS A 55 -9.53 -34.54 -23.54
N ILE A 56 -10.45 -33.61 -23.25
CA ILE A 56 -10.63 -33.03 -21.92
C ILE A 56 -11.00 -34.12 -20.90
N ILE A 57 -11.93 -35.01 -21.26
CA ILE A 57 -12.36 -36.12 -20.41
C ILE A 57 -11.18 -37.07 -20.13
N TYR A 58 -10.48 -37.50 -21.17
CA TYR A 58 -9.29 -38.37 -21.05
C TYR A 58 -8.18 -37.75 -20.18
N LEU A 59 -7.92 -36.44 -20.32
CA LEU A 59 -6.94 -35.76 -19.47
C LEU A 59 -7.39 -35.70 -18.00
N LEU A 60 -8.68 -35.54 -17.73
CA LEU A 60 -9.23 -35.55 -16.37
C LEU A 60 -9.35 -36.95 -15.75
N GLU A 61 -9.44 -38.01 -16.54
CA GLU A 61 -9.25 -39.37 -16.06
C GLU A 61 -7.80 -39.58 -15.60
N LYS A 62 -6.83 -39.27 -16.48
CA LYS A 62 -5.41 -39.51 -16.27
C LYS A 62 -4.75 -38.61 -15.21
N TYR A 63 -5.00 -37.30 -15.26
CA TYR A 63 -4.39 -36.30 -14.37
C TYR A 63 -5.33 -35.90 -13.23
N GLN A 64 -4.81 -35.35 -12.13
CA GLN A 64 -5.64 -34.88 -11.02
C GLN A 64 -6.09 -33.43 -11.22
N THR A 65 -5.25 -32.61 -11.87
CA THR A 65 -5.56 -31.22 -12.23
C THR A 65 -5.38 -31.00 -13.73
N LEU A 66 -6.35 -30.31 -14.35
CA LEU A 66 -6.27 -29.83 -15.73
C LEU A 66 -6.23 -28.30 -15.73
N VAL A 67 -5.19 -27.69 -16.29
CA VAL A 67 -5.14 -26.26 -16.59
C VAL A 67 -5.66 -26.05 -18.01
N LEU A 68 -6.85 -25.49 -18.14
CA LEU A 68 -7.55 -25.29 -19.40
C LEU A 68 -7.40 -23.84 -19.87
N VAL A 69 -6.57 -23.63 -20.88
CA VAL A 69 -6.34 -22.32 -21.49
C VAL A 69 -7.28 -22.15 -22.68
N GLY A 70 -7.93 -20.99 -22.78
CA GLY A 70 -8.66 -20.61 -23.98
C GLY A 70 -9.35 -19.27 -23.83
N GLU A 71 -9.54 -18.58 -24.95
CA GLU A 71 -10.14 -17.25 -25.00
C GLU A 71 -11.58 -17.22 -24.42
N THR A 72 -12.02 -16.02 -24.02
CA THR A 72 -13.42 -15.83 -23.62
C THR A 72 -14.36 -16.04 -24.81
N GLY A 73 -15.38 -16.88 -24.62
CA GLY A 73 -16.32 -17.28 -25.69
C GLY A 73 -15.98 -18.59 -26.40
N CYS A 74 -14.84 -19.25 -26.12
CA CYS A 74 -14.55 -20.57 -26.71
C CYS A 74 -15.41 -21.72 -26.15
N GLY A 75 -16.13 -21.49 -25.03
CA GLY A 75 -17.14 -22.37 -24.45
C GLY A 75 -16.79 -23.02 -23.10
N LYS A 76 -15.68 -22.63 -22.44
CA LYS A 76 -15.20 -23.21 -21.16
C LYS A 76 -16.32 -23.31 -20.10
N SER A 77 -16.79 -22.15 -19.64
CA SER A 77 -17.72 -21.99 -18.51
C SER A 77 -19.10 -22.62 -18.73
N THR A 78 -19.54 -22.76 -19.99
CA THR A 78 -20.86 -23.32 -20.33
C THR A 78 -20.81 -24.81 -20.66
N GLN A 79 -19.84 -25.27 -21.45
CA GLN A 79 -19.83 -26.64 -21.96
C GLN A 79 -19.05 -27.62 -21.08
N LEU A 80 -17.96 -27.19 -20.44
CA LEU A 80 -17.14 -28.09 -19.63
C LEU A 80 -17.96 -28.78 -18.52
N PRO A 81 -18.79 -28.09 -17.71
CA PRO A 81 -19.56 -28.75 -16.65
C PRO A 81 -20.60 -29.73 -17.22
N GLN A 82 -21.16 -29.44 -18.40
CA GLN A 82 -22.07 -30.35 -19.10
C GLN A 82 -21.35 -31.62 -19.58
N TYR A 83 -20.15 -31.51 -20.14
CA TYR A 83 -19.37 -32.69 -20.56
C TYR A 83 -18.97 -33.59 -19.39
N LEU A 84 -18.66 -32.99 -18.23
CA LEU A 84 -18.36 -33.73 -17.00
C LEU A 84 -19.60 -34.44 -16.44
N LEU A 85 -20.78 -33.80 -16.48
CA LEU A 85 -22.03 -34.44 -16.10
C LEU A 85 -22.40 -35.59 -17.06
N GLU A 86 -22.27 -35.36 -18.37
CA GLU A 86 -22.53 -36.36 -19.42
C GLU A 86 -21.54 -37.55 -19.40
N ALA A 87 -20.37 -37.39 -18.76
CA ALA A 87 -19.36 -38.43 -18.58
C ALA A 87 -19.47 -39.20 -17.23
N GLY A 88 -20.57 -39.04 -16.50
CA GLY A 88 -20.88 -39.87 -15.31
C GLY A 88 -20.24 -39.42 -13.99
N TRP A 89 -19.53 -38.29 -13.94
CA TRP A 89 -18.81 -37.84 -12.72
C TRP A 89 -19.72 -37.52 -11.51
N CYS A 90 -21.03 -37.50 -11.69
CA CYS A 90 -22.05 -37.25 -10.65
C CYS A 90 -22.92 -38.48 -10.28
N GLU A 91 -22.58 -39.67 -10.79
CA GLU A 91 -23.34 -40.92 -10.55
C GLU A 91 -23.27 -41.38 -9.09
N ASP A 92 -22.13 -41.21 -8.42
CA ASP A 92 -21.89 -41.45 -6.98
C ASP A 92 -22.71 -40.54 -6.03
N GLY A 93 -23.71 -39.81 -6.52
CA GLY A 93 -24.44 -38.79 -5.76
C GLY A 93 -23.72 -37.43 -5.65
N LYS A 94 -22.41 -37.38 -5.91
CA LYS A 94 -21.58 -36.16 -5.90
C LYS A 94 -22.00 -35.14 -6.97
N ILE A 95 -21.49 -33.92 -6.85
CA ILE A 95 -21.80 -32.79 -7.74
C ILE A 95 -20.52 -32.15 -8.35
N ILE A 96 -20.70 -31.36 -9.40
CA ILE A 96 -19.68 -30.50 -10.01
C ILE A 96 -19.87 -29.07 -9.49
N GLY A 97 -18.82 -28.51 -8.89
CA GLY A 97 -18.78 -27.12 -8.46
C GLY A 97 -18.02 -26.26 -9.45
N VAL A 98 -18.60 -25.12 -9.87
CA VAL A 98 -17.95 -24.15 -10.75
C VAL A 98 -17.88 -22.81 -10.02
N THR A 99 -16.67 -22.30 -9.77
CA THR A 99 -16.49 -21.00 -9.14
C THR A 99 -16.29 -19.90 -10.16
N GLU A 100 -17.05 -18.83 -9.99
CA GLU A 100 -16.96 -17.59 -10.76
C GLU A 100 -16.58 -16.44 -9.81
N PRO A 101 -15.62 -15.57 -10.16
CA PRO A 101 -15.28 -14.41 -9.33
C PRO A 101 -16.45 -13.42 -9.24
N ARG A 102 -17.31 -13.38 -10.26
CA ARG A 102 -18.41 -12.42 -10.39
C ARG A 102 -19.76 -13.09 -10.13
N ARG A 103 -20.52 -12.59 -9.14
CA ARG A 103 -21.91 -13.01 -8.83
C ARG A 103 -22.80 -13.10 -10.08
N VAL A 104 -22.68 -12.10 -10.95
CA VAL A 104 -23.42 -11.97 -12.22
C VAL A 104 -23.09 -13.11 -13.18
N ALA A 105 -21.82 -13.53 -13.26
CA ALA A 105 -21.39 -14.64 -14.10
C ALA A 105 -21.99 -15.96 -13.57
N ALA A 106 -21.85 -16.25 -12.26
CA ALA A 106 -22.43 -17.44 -11.63
C ALA A 106 -23.94 -17.63 -11.95
N THR A 107 -24.75 -16.59 -11.71
CA THR A 107 -26.19 -16.64 -11.95
C THR A 107 -26.54 -16.72 -13.44
N SER A 108 -25.85 -15.98 -14.32
CA SER A 108 -26.16 -15.99 -15.76
C SER A 108 -25.70 -17.26 -16.46
N LEU A 109 -24.57 -17.85 -16.06
CA LEU A 109 -24.08 -19.14 -16.56
C LEU A 109 -24.99 -20.29 -16.10
N ALA A 110 -25.43 -20.30 -14.83
CA ALA A 110 -26.38 -21.28 -14.34
C ALA A 110 -27.71 -21.24 -15.12
N ASN A 111 -28.26 -20.03 -15.35
CA ASN A 111 -29.45 -19.86 -16.20
C ASN A 111 -29.20 -20.38 -17.62
N ARG A 112 -28.09 -19.96 -18.26
CA ARG A 112 -27.78 -20.36 -19.64
C ARG A 112 -27.57 -21.87 -19.79
N VAL A 113 -26.96 -22.53 -18.81
CA VAL A 113 -26.76 -23.98 -18.83
C VAL A 113 -28.04 -24.73 -18.47
N ALA A 114 -28.90 -24.18 -17.61
CA ALA A 114 -30.25 -24.72 -17.39
C ALA A 114 -31.10 -24.67 -18.67
N ASP A 115 -31.06 -23.56 -19.41
CA ASP A 115 -31.70 -23.43 -20.73
C ASP A 115 -31.14 -24.43 -21.75
N GLU A 116 -29.80 -24.58 -21.84
CA GLU A 116 -29.16 -25.55 -22.75
C GLU A 116 -29.46 -27.02 -22.40
N ARG A 117 -29.70 -27.32 -21.11
CA ARG A 117 -30.12 -28.63 -20.61
C ARG A 117 -31.64 -28.85 -20.67
N ASN A 118 -32.43 -27.82 -20.93
CA ASN A 118 -33.89 -27.81 -20.77
C ASN A 118 -34.36 -28.21 -19.36
N CYS A 119 -33.64 -27.82 -18.32
CA CYS A 119 -34.01 -28.05 -16.91
C CYS A 119 -34.46 -26.76 -16.21
N ILE A 120 -35.21 -26.90 -15.12
CA ILE A 120 -35.61 -25.75 -14.29
C ILE A 120 -34.41 -25.33 -13.43
N LEU A 121 -34.06 -24.03 -13.43
CA LEU A 121 -33.00 -23.51 -12.56
C LEU A 121 -33.27 -23.85 -11.09
N GLY A 122 -32.24 -24.30 -10.38
CA GLY A 122 -32.32 -24.78 -9.01
C GLY A 122 -32.70 -26.26 -8.88
N THR A 123 -32.94 -26.96 -10.00
CA THR A 123 -33.00 -28.44 -10.05
C THR A 123 -31.63 -28.99 -10.44
N GLU A 124 -31.47 -29.68 -11.58
CA GLU A 124 -30.20 -30.28 -12.03
C GLU A 124 -29.04 -29.26 -12.12
N VAL A 125 -29.35 -28.04 -12.56
CA VAL A 125 -28.41 -26.90 -12.63
C VAL A 125 -28.90 -25.82 -11.69
N GLY A 126 -28.02 -25.34 -10.80
CA GLY A 126 -28.33 -24.31 -9.81
C GLY A 126 -27.16 -23.36 -9.55
N TYR A 127 -27.41 -22.34 -8.73
CA TYR A 127 -26.36 -21.42 -8.30
C TYR A 127 -26.45 -21.05 -6.81
N CYS A 128 -25.30 -20.75 -6.19
CA CYS A 128 -25.25 -20.19 -4.82
C CYS A 128 -24.24 -19.04 -4.74
N ILE A 129 -24.70 -17.87 -4.31
CA ILE A 129 -23.91 -16.64 -4.17
C ILE A 129 -24.16 -16.00 -2.80
N ARG A 130 -23.35 -15.01 -2.40
CA ARG A 130 -23.52 -14.35 -1.11
C ARG A 130 -24.94 -13.72 -0.98
N PHE A 131 -25.71 -14.26 -0.04
CA PHE A 131 -27.09 -13.90 0.28
C PHE A 131 -28.19 -14.36 -0.71
N ASP A 132 -27.90 -15.28 -1.63
CA ASP A 132 -28.89 -15.83 -2.57
C ASP A 132 -28.48 -17.25 -3.01
N ASP A 133 -29.36 -18.24 -2.79
CA ASP A 133 -29.11 -19.66 -3.04
C ASP A 133 -30.30 -20.28 -3.79
N CYS A 134 -30.02 -20.77 -4.99
CA CYS A 134 -30.95 -21.43 -5.90
C CYS A 134 -30.37 -22.81 -6.24
N THR A 135 -30.34 -23.69 -5.23
CA THR A 135 -29.93 -25.10 -5.34
C THR A 135 -30.86 -26.00 -4.51
N ASN A 136 -30.88 -27.30 -4.83
CA ASN A 136 -31.60 -28.32 -4.05
C ASN A 136 -30.85 -29.67 -4.07
N GLU A 137 -31.42 -30.70 -3.44
CA GLU A 137 -30.84 -32.06 -3.37
C GLU A 137 -30.66 -32.74 -4.75
N SER A 138 -31.36 -32.27 -5.79
CA SER A 138 -31.21 -32.77 -7.17
C SER A 138 -30.14 -32.05 -7.98
N THR A 139 -29.52 -30.97 -7.47
CA THR A 139 -28.51 -30.20 -8.18
C THR A 139 -27.23 -31.01 -8.41
N LYS A 140 -26.82 -31.10 -9.68
CA LYS A 140 -25.61 -31.80 -10.13
C LYS A 140 -24.53 -30.87 -10.65
N ILE A 141 -24.91 -29.71 -11.19
CA ILE A 141 -23.99 -28.62 -11.56
C ILE A 141 -24.34 -27.39 -10.72
N LYS A 142 -23.40 -26.96 -9.87
CA LYS A 142 -23.56 -25.80 -8.98
C LYS A 142 -22.56 -24.71 -9.38
N TYR A 143 -23.06 -23.62 -9.93
CA TYR A 143 -22.29 -22.39 -10.10
C TYR A 143 -22.27 -21.60 -8.80
N MET A 144 -21.13 -21.05 -8.41
CA MET A 144 -21.04 -20.30 -7.16
C MET A 144 -19.97 -19.23 -7.19
N THR A 145 -20.09 -18.25 -6.30
CA THR A 145 -18.96 -17.35 -6.02
C THR A 145 -17.91 -18.05 -5.17
N GLU A 146 -16.65 -17.67 -5.36
CA GLU A 146 -15.49 -18.13 -4.59
C GLU A 146 -15.73 -18.12 -3.07
N GLY A 147 -16.28 -17.03 -2.53
CA GLY A 147 -16.61 -16.89 -1.10
C GLY A 147 -17.74 -17.80 -0.58
N ILE A 148 -18.45 -18.52 -1.45
CA ILE A 148 -19.35 -19.62 -1.07
C ILE A 148 -18.57 -20.92 -0.94
N LEU A 149 -17.72 -21.27 -1.92
CA LEU A 149 -16.85 -22.44 -1.82
C LEU A 149 -15.94 -22.34 -0.58
N LEU A 150 -15.42 -21.15 -0.26
CA LEU A 150 -14.62 -20.92 0.93
C LEU A 150 -15.40 -21.11 2.24
N ARG A 151 -16.71 -20.80 2.27
CA ARG A 151 -17.56 -21.09 3.44
C ARG A 151 -17.87 -22.59 3.55
N GLU A 152 -18.10 -23.25 2.42
CA GLU A 152 -18.29 -24.70 2.40
C GLU A 152 -17.03 -25.43 2.87
N LEU A 153 -15.83 -24.93 2.55
CA LEU A 153 -14.56 -25.42 3.09
C LEU A 153 -14.45 -25.30 4.63
N MET A 154 -15.13 -24.35 5.27
CA MET A 154 -15.17 -24.26 6.74
C MET A 154 -16.04 -25.35 7.37
N SER A 155 -17.07 -25.82 6.67
CA SER A 155 -17.97 -26.88 7.15
C SER A 155 -17.53 -28.28 6.70
N ASP A 156 -16.93 -28.38 5.52
CA ASP A 156 -16.37 -29.59 4.92
C ASP A 156 -14.99 -29.31 4.30
N PRO A 157 -13.92 -29.39 5.11
CA PRO A 157 -12.55 -29.12 4.65
C PRO A 157 -12.01 -30.09 3.60
N LEU A 158 -12.74 -31.16 3.26
CA LEU A 158 -12.36 -32.13 2.22
C LEU A 158 -13.26 -32.06 0.97
N LEU A 159 -14.27 -31.18 0.97
CA LEU A 159 -15.26 -31.00 -0.09
C LEU A 159 -15.95 -32.30 -0.51
N THR A 160 -16.27 -33.19 0.45
CA THR A 160 -16.81 -34.54 0.25
C THR A 160 -17.94 -34.60 -0.79
N THR A 161 -18.86 -33.63 -0.78
CA THR A 161 -19.97 -33.44 -1.73
C THR A 161 -19.54 -33.35 -3.20
N TYR A 162 -18.33 -32.85 -3.49
CA TYR A 162 -17.87 -32.56 -4.84
C TYR A 162 -17.04 -33.69 -5.44
N ALA A 163 -17.29 -34.00 -6.72
CA ALA A 163 -16.40 -34.84 -7.53
C ALA A 163 -15.30 -34.01 -8.20
N ILE A 164 -15.69 -32.84 -8.73
CA ILE A 164 -14.82 -31.93 -9.47
C ILE A 164 -15.10 -30.49 -9.02
N ILE A 165 -14.03 -29.71 -8.82
CA ILE A 165 -14.09 -28.26 -8.71
C ILE A 165 -13.46 -27.63 -9.97
N VAL A 166 -14.22 -26.77 -10.63
CA VAL A 166 -13.78 -25.93 -11.73
C VAL A 166 -13.56 -24.53 -11.18
N LEU A 167 -12.31 -24.05 -11.16
CA LEU A 167 -12.00 -22.64 -10.95
C LEU A 167 -12.02 -21.95 -12.31
N ASP A 168 -12.99 -21.08 -12.58
CA ASP A 168 -13.04 -20.33 -13.84
C ASP A 168 -12.55 -18.88 -13.69
N GLU A 169 -12.21 -18.27 -14.84
CA GLU A 169 -11.69 -16.91 -14.96
C GLU A 169 -10.50 -16.60 -14.01
N VAL A 170 -9.66 -17.60 -13.71
CA VAL A 170 -8.55 -17.52 -12.72
C VAL A 170 -7.51 -16.44 -13.06
N HIS A 171 -7.49 -15.97 -14.30
CA HIS A 171 -6.70 -14.83 -14.74
C HIS A 171 -7.13 -13.48 -14.13
N GLU A 172 -8.30 -13.36 -13.51
CA GLU A 172 -8.66 -12.19 -12.69
C GLU A 172 -7.86 -12.14 -11.37
N ARG A 173 -7.25 -13.27 -10.93
CA ARG A 173 -6.37 -13.40 -9.75
C ARG A 173 -6.90 -12.66 -8.51
N THR A 174 -8.14 -12.97 -8.12
CA THR A 174 -8.78 -12.38 -6.94
C THR A 174 -8.14 -12.89 -5.67
N LEU A 175 -8.34 -12.16 -4.56
CA LEU A 175 -7.88 -12.56 -3.23
C LEU A 175 -8.45 -13.94 -2.85
N LEU A 176 -9.71 -14.21 -3.22
CA LEU A 176 -10.38 -15.47 -2.91
C LEU A 176 -9.92 -16.62 -3.83
N THR A 177 -9.63 -16.35 -5.11
CA THR A 177 -9.07 -17.37 -6.02
C THR A 177 -7.77 -17.93 -5.46
N ASP A 178 -6.85 -17.04 -5.07
CA ASP A 178 -5.52 -17.42 -4.59
C ASP A 178 -5.56 -18.19 -3.26
N ILE A 179 -6.48 -17.83 -2.35
CA ILE A 179 -6.75 -18.60 -1.12
C ILE A 179 -7.25 -20.01 -1.47
N ILE A 180 -8.28 -20.10 -2.32
CA ILE A 180 -8.90 -21.36 -2.70
C ILE A 180 -7.91 -22.26 -3.43
N MET A 181 -7.07 -21.71 -4.31
CA MET A 181 -6.00 -22.46 -4.97
C MET A 181 -5.02 -23.08 -3.96
N GLY A 182 -4.57 -22.33 -2.96
CA GLY A 182 -3.71 -22.85 -1.88
C GLY A 182 -4.38 -23.93 -1.02
N LEU A 183 -5.68 -23.77 -0.72
CA LEU A 183 -6.47 -24.75 0.04
C LEU A 183 -6.66 -26.03 -0.77
N LEU A 184 -7.07 -25.91 -2.02
CA LEU A 184 -7.24 -27.03 -2.93
C LEU A 184 -5.94 -27.79 -3.19
N LYS A 185 -4.78 -27.11 -3.27
CA LYS A 185 -3.45 -27.74 -3.33
C LYS A 185 -3.14 -28.60 -2.09
N LYS A 186 -3.59 -28.21 -0.89
CA LYS A 186 -3.54 -29.07 0.30
C LYS A 186 -4.52 -30.25 0.19
N ILE A 187 -5.76 -30.02 -0.25
CA ILE A 187 -6.81 -31.05 -0.35
C ILE A 187 -6.43 -32.12 -1.37
N VAL A 188 -5.95 -31.75 -2.55
CA VAL A 188 -5.50 -32.65 -3.64
C VAL A 188 -4.39 -33.63 -3.20
N ARG A 189 -3.56 -33.24 -2.22
CA ARG A 189 -2.56 -34.14 -1.62
C ARG A 189 -3.20 -35.22 -0.75
N LYS A 190 -4.26 -34.88 0.02
CA LYS A 190 -4.95 -35.77 0.97
C LYS A 190 -6.09 -36.59 0.31
N ARG A 191 -6.79 -36.01 -0.66
CA ARG A 191 -7.93 -36.61 -1.36
C ARG A 191 -7.63 -36.76 -2.86
N LYS A 192 -7.19 -37.95 -3.25
CA LYS A 192 -6.89 -38.31 -4.65
C LYS A 192 -8.11 -38.47 -5.56
N SER A 193 -9.31 -38.60 -4.98
CA SER A 193 -10.58 -38.69 -5.71
C SER A 193 -11.16 -37.34 -6.15
N LEU A 194 -10.65 -36.22 -5.64
CA LEU A 194 -11.07 -34.88 -6.09
C LEU A 194 -10.24 -34.49 -7.31
N LYS A 195 -10.93 -34.12 -8.40
CA LYS A 195 -10.32 -33.55 -9.60
C LYS A 195 -10.49 -32.03 -9.61
N ILE A 196 -9.55 -31.32 -10.24
CA ILE A 196 -9.60 -29.86 -10.40
C ILE A 196 -9.48 -29.50 -11.88
N VAL A 197 -10.29 -28.53 -12.31
CA VAL A 197 -10.02 -27.78 -13.54
C VAL A 197 -9.71 -26.33 -13.19
N VAL A 198 -8.63 -25.78 -13.74
CA VAL A 198 -8.22 -24.39 -13.59
C VAL A 198 -8.34 -23.74 -14.96
N SER A 199 -9.37 -22.92 -15.16
CA SER A 199 -9.72 -22.33 -16.45
C SER A 199 -9.22 -20.89 -16.53
N SER A 200 -8.47 -20.59 -17.59
CA SER A 200 -7.80 -19.29 -17.79
C SER A 200 -7.89 -18.82 -19.25
N ALA A 201 -7.80 -17.51 -19.45
CA ALA A 201 -7.71 -16.88 -20.76
C ALA A 201 -6.29 -16.35 -21.10
N THR A 202 -5.32 -16.50 -20.19
CA THR A 202 -3.97 -15.93 -20.31
C THR A 202 -2.86 -16.99 -20.41
N VAL A 203 -1.66 -16.53 -20.79
CA VAL A 203 -0.46 -17.34 -21.04
C VAL A 203 0.14 -17.96 -19.76
N ASP A 204 -0.32 -17.55 -18.57
CA ASP A 204 0.23 -17.96 -17.26
C ASP A 204 -0.12 -19.41 -16.82
N ALA A 205 -0.32 -20.29 -17.80
CA ALA A 205 -0.72 -21.67 -17.61
C ALA A 205 0.38 -22.54 -16.98
N GLU A 206 1.65 -22.17 -17.20
CA GLU A 206 2.80 -22.90 -16.66
C GLU A 206 2.95 -22.70 -15.15
N GLN A 207 2.83 -21.47 -14.64
CA GLN A 207 2.81 -21.22 -13.20
C GLN A 207 1.65 -21.94 -12.52
N LEU A 208 0.46 -21.96 -13.14
CA LEU A 208 -0.70 -22.70 -12.62
C LEU A 208 -0.48 -24.22 -12.64
N ARG A 209 0.13 -24.77 -13.70
CA ARG A 209 0.50 -26.20 -13.79
C ARG A 209 1.46 -26.56 -12.68
N ASP A 210 2.55 -25.81 -12.55
CA ASP A 210 3.64 -26.10 -11.61
C ASP A 210 3.21 -25.86 -10.16
N PHE A 211 2.31 -24.90 -9.94
CA PHE A 211 1.65 -24.73 -8.65
C PHE A 211 0.81 -25.95 -8.25
N PHE A 212 0.01 -26.53 -9.15
CA PHE A 212 -0.82 -27.69 -8.83
C PHE A 212 -0.12 -29.04 -8.99
N ASN A 213 1.04 -29.10 -9.65
CA ASN A 213 1.79 -30.34 -9.77
C ASN A 213 2.30 -30.78 -8.39
N THR A 214 2.00 -32.03 -8.01
CA THR A 214 2.45 -32.62 -6.74
C THR A 214 3.62 -33.58 -6.93
N ASN A 215 4.09 -33.76 -8.16
CA ASN A 215 5.30 -34.50 -8.49
C ASN A 215 6.54 -33.74 -7.99
N THR A 216 7.32 -34.38 -7.12
CA THR A 216 8.62 -33.86 -6.63
C THR A 216 9.81 -34.53 -7.32
N THR A 217 9.56 -35.39 -8.32
CA THR A 217 10.58 -36.12 -9.07
C THR A 217 10.77 -35.53 -10.46
N LYS A 218 11.93 -35.76 -11.10
CA LYS A 218 12.20 -35.33 -12.48
C LYS A 218 11.49 -36.17 -13.57
N ASP A 219 10.62 -37.08 -13.18
CA ASP A 219 9.93 -38.02 -14.06
C ASP A 219 8.53 -37.49 -14.42
N SER A 220 8.37 -36.93 -15.62
CA SER A 220 7.10 -36.32 -16.07
C SER A 220 5.97 -37.34 -16.26
N ALA A 221 6.27 -38.65 -16.29
CA ALA A 221 5.22 -39.67 -16.28
C ALA A 221 4.39 -39.68 -14.99
N LYS A 222 4.89 -39.02 -13.93
CA LYS A 222 4.25 -38.89 -12.61
C LYS A 222 3.61 -37.53 -12.36
N ASP A 223 3.58 -36.65 -13.36
CA ASP A 223 2.95 -35.32 -13.22
C ASP A 223 1.45 -35.45 -12.91
N THR A 224 0.99 -34.70 -11.91
CA THR A 224 -0.42 -34.72 -11.49
C THR A 224 -1.24 -33.59 -12.10
N ALA A 225 -0.59 -32.65 -12.78
CA ALA A 225 -1.20 -31.51 -13.46
C ALA A 225 -0.76 -31.45 -14.93
N VAL A 226 -1.67 -31.08 -15.82
CA VAL A 226 -1.41 -30.96 -17.27
C VAL A 226 -2.05 -29.68 -17.83
N ILE A 227 -1.45 -29.09 -18.87
CA ILE A 227 -2.01 -27.94 -19.59
C ILE A 227 -2.69 -28.43 -20.86
N MET A 228 -3.86 -27.87 -21.17
CA MET A 228 -4.51 -28.00 -22.47
C MET A 228 -4.91 -26.62 -22.98
N SER A 229 -4.50 -26.29 -24.22
CA SER A 229 -4.94 -25.07 -24.89
C SER A 229 -6.06 -25.37 -25.88
N ILE A 230 -7.10 -24.54 -25.88
CA ILE A 230 -8.16 -24.52 -26.89
C ILE A 230 -7.87 -23.35 -27.83
N GLU A 231 -7.51 -23.67 -29.07
CA GLU A 231 -7.32 -22.67 -30.12
C GLU A 231 -8.57 -21.79 -30.30
N GLY A 232 -8.35 -20.48 -30.28
CA GLY A 232 -9.37 -19.46 -30.44
C GLY A 232 -9.90 -19.31 -31.87
N ARG A 233 -10.69 -18.26 -32.06
CA ARG A 233 -11.11 -17.78 -33.40
C ARG A 233 -10.87 -16.29 -33.55
N LEU A 234 -9.73 -15.80 -33.07
CA LEU A 234 -9.33 -14.43 -33.34
C LEU A 234 -8.89 -14.28 -34.80
N TYR A 235 -9.42 -13.24 -35.43
CA TYR A 235 -8.88 -12.67 -36.65
C TYR A 235 -7.68 -11.77 -36.30
N PRO A 236 -6.72 -11.55 -37.23
CA PRO A 236 -5.56 -10.71 -36.97
C PRO A 236 -5.97 -9.27 -36.62
N VAL A 237 -5.20 -8.65 -35.73
CA VAL A 237 -5.37 -7.26 -35.30
C VAL A 237 -4.08 -6.49 -35.57
N ASP A 238 -4.16 -5.44 -36.38
CA ASP A 238 -3.02 -4.55 -36.61
C ASP A 238 -2.86 -3.61 -35.40
N ILE A 239 -1.64 -3.50 -34.86
CA ILE A 239 -1.35 -2.66 -33.69
C ILE A 239 -0.59 -1.40 -34.12
N PHE A 240 -1.11 -0.24 -33.73
CA PHE A 240 -0.53 1.08 -34.00
C PHE A 240 -0.15 1.76 -32.69
N TYR A 241 1.05 2.36 -32.65
CA TYR A 241 1.55 3.15 -31.53
C TYR A 241 1.68 4.62 -31.92
N VAL A 242 1.58 5.53 -30.96
CA VAL A 242 1.98 6.93 -31.16
C VAL A 242 3.52 7.04 -31.20
N LYS A 243 4.04 8.06 -31.89
CA LYS A 243 5.49 8.30 -31.98
C LYS A 243 6.07 9.02 -30.77
N GLU A 244 5.26 9.84 -30.11
CA GLU A 244 5.65 10.67 -28.96
C GLU A 244 4.60 10.49 -27.84
N PRO A 245 4.99 10.59 -26.55
CA PRO A 245 4.05 10.47 -25.43
C PRO A 245 2.93 11.51 -25.47
N VAL A 246 1.69 11.05 -25.20
CA VAL A 246 0.49 11.89 -25.24
C VAL A 246 0.28 12.59 -23.88
N PRO A 247 0.19 13.94 -23.81
CA PRO A 247 0.01 14.65 -22.54
C PRO A 247 -1.42 14.60 -21.98
N ASN A 248 -2.44 14.38 -22.83
CA ASN A 248 -3.82 14.18 -22.40
C ASN A 248 -4.49 13.09 -23.25
N TYR A 249 -4.56 11.89 -22.70
CA TYR A 249 -5.14 10.74 -23.39
C TYR A 249 -6.66 10.84 -23.59
N VAL A 250 -7.40 11.58 -22.77
CA VAL A 250 -8.87 11.73 -22.93
C VAL A 250 -9.19 12.47 -24.22
N THR A 251 -8.54 13.61 -24.47
CA THR A 251 -8.70 14.35 -25.74
C THR A 251 -8.21 13.51 -26.92
N SER A 252 -7.05 12.84 -26.78
CA SER A 252 -6.51 12.02 -27.87
C SER A 252 -7.33 10.76 -28.18
N VAL A 253 -8.08 10.21 -27.22
CA VAL A 253 -9.11 9.18 -27.48
C VAL A 253 -10.20 9.75 -28.38
N VAL A 254 -10.70 10.96 -28.09
CA VAL A 254 -11.74 11.64 -28.90
C VAL A 254 -11.22 11.91 -30.31
N ASP A 255 -10.06 12.53 -30.44
CA ASP A 255 -9.44 12.85 -31.75
C ASP A 255 -9.19 11.60 -32.59
N THR A 256 -8.70 10.53 -31.96
CA THR A 256 -8.44 9.24 -32.62
C THR A 256 -9.76 8.58 -33.06
N ALA A 257 -10.80 8.61 -32.23
CA ALA A 257 -12.11 8.06 -32.58
C ALA A 257 -12.78 8.82 -33.74
N LEU A 258 -12.65 10.15 -33.77
CA LEU A 258 -13.14 10.98 -34.89
C LEU A 258 -12.35 10.69 -36.18
N LYS A 259 -11.02 10.60 -36.11
CA LYS A 259 -10.18 10.25 -37.25
C LYS A 259 -10.53 8.87 -37.83
N ILE A 260 -10.67 7.86 -36.98
CA ILE A 260 -11.13 6.51 -37.39
C ILE A 260 -12.52 6.60 -38.04
N HIS A 261 -13.45 7.37 -37.47
CA HIS A 261 -14.79 7.56 -38.04
C HIS A 261 -14.78 8.19 -39.44
N GLU A 262 -13.82 9.09 -39.73
CA GLU A 262 -13.70 9.74 -41.03
C GLU A 262 -12.93 8.93 -42.09
N THR A 263 -11.92 8.13 -41.69
CA THR A 263 -10.97 7.51 -42.64
C THR A 263 -11.04 5.99 -42.75
N GLU A 264 -11.65 5.29 -41.80
CA GLU A 264 -11.65 3.82 -41.74
C GLU A 264 -13.01 3.22 -42.13
N GLU A 265 -13.00 1.98 -42.64
CA GLU A 265 -14.14 1.18 -43.08
C GLU A 265 -15.20 0.90 -41.98
N PRO A 266 -16.41 0.41 -42.31
CA PRO A 266 -17.46 0.14 -41.32
C PRO A 266 -17.06 -0.85 -40.21
N GLY A 267 -17.17 -0.39 -38.97
CA GLY A 267 -16.94 -1.17 -37.75
C GLY A 267 -17.06 -0.28 -36.52
N ASP A 268 -17.52 -0.81 -35.38
CA ASP A 268 -17.69 -0.04 -34.15
C ASP A 268 -16.34 0.15 -33.42
N ILE A 269 -16.24 1.26 -32.68
CA ILE A 269 -15.05 1.65 -31.92
C ILE A 269 -15.28 1.35 -30.43
N LEU A 270 -14.30 0.71 -29.78
CA LEU A 270 -14.22 0.54 -28.33
C LEU A 270 -13.00 1.29 -27.80
N ALA A 271 -13.22 2.32 -26.98
CA ALA A 271 -12.17 3.10 -26.36
C ALA A 271 -12.08 2.82 -24.86
N PHE A 272 -10.87 2.62 -24.33
CA PHE A 272 -10.62 2.42 -22.91
C PHE A 272 -10.18 3.74 -22.22
N LEU A 273 -10.84 4.07 -21.10
CA LEU A 273 -10.50 5.17 -20.17
C LEU A 273 -10.58 4.67 -18.72
N THR A 274 -10.10 5.47 -17.75
CA THR A 274 -9.85 4.96 -16.38
C THR A 274 -11.06 5.07 -15.46
N GLY A 275 -11.95 6.04 -15.67
CA GLY A 275 -13.05 6.32 -14.73
C GLY A 275 -14.24 7.09 -15.31
N LEU A 276 -15.28 7.23 -14.47
CA LEU A 276 -16.55 7.89 -14.76
C LEU A 276 -16.39 9.24 -15.45
N ASP A 277 -15.67 10.16 -14.81
CA ASP A 277 -15.60 11.57 -15.23
C ASP A 277 -14.94 11.71 -16.61
N GLU A 278 -13.90 10.90 -16.88
CA GLU A 278 -13.20 10.84 -18.17
C GLU A 278 -14.10 10.26 -19.27
N VAL A 279 -14.86 9.19 -18.97
CA VAL A 279 -15.78 8.56 -19.91
C VAL A 279 -16.91 9.52 -20.29
N ASP A 280 -17.57 10.13 -19.30
CA ASP A 280 -18.65 11.08 -19.55
C ASP A 280 -18.15 12.34 -20.28
N GLN A 281 -16.94 12.82 -19.98
CA GLN A 281 -16.29 13.92 -20.71
C GLN A 281 -16.06 13.55 -22.19
N ALA A 282 -15.44 12.40 -22.47
CA ALA A 282 -15.18 11.96 -23.84
C ALA A 282 -16.49 11.73 -24.63
N VAL A 283 -17.50 11.12 -24.00
CA VAL A 283 -18.83 10.91 -24.60
C VAL A 283 -19.53 12.24 -24.88
N SER A 284 -19.40 13.24 -24.01
CA SER A 284 -19.94 14.60 -24.25
C SER A 284 -19.29 15.26 -25.46
N LEU A 285 -17.96 15.26 -25.54
CA LEU A 285 -17.21 15.83 -26.67
C LEU A 285 -17.58 15.13 -27.99
N LEU A 286 -17.57 13.78 -28.01
CA LEU A 286 -18.01 13.01 -29.18
C LEU A 286 -19.47 13.32 -29.56
N SER A 287 -20.35 13.58 -28.59
CA SER A 287 -21.76 13.92 -28.83
C SER A 287 -21.96 15.34 -29.36
N GLU A 288 -21.05 16.26 -29.08
CA GLU A 288 -21.01 17.59 -29.70
C GLU A 288 -20.56 17.49 -31.16
N HIS A 289 -19.48 16.76 -31.44
CA HIS A 289 -19.04 16.49 -32.81
C HIS A 289 -20.09 15.72 -33.63
N ALA A 290 -20.80 14.75 -33.04
CA ALA A 290 -21.86 14.00 -33.71
C ALA A 290 -22.99 14.91 -34.27
N LYS A 291 -23.28 16.04 -33.61
CA LYS A 291 -24.30 17.01 -34.07
C LYS A 291 -23.84 17.85 -35.27
N LEU A 292 -22.52 17.93 -35.52
CA LEU A 292 -21.94 18.70 -36.62
C LEU A 292 -21.84 17.89 -37.93
N ILE A 293 -22.10 16.57 -37.87
CA ILE A 293 -22.05 15.69 -39.03
C ILE A 293 -23.23 16.00 -39.97
N LYS A 294 -22.90 16.36 -41.22
CA LYS A 294 -23.89 16.67 -42.27
C LYS A 294 -24.69 15.44 -42.69
N GLU A 295 -25.95 15.68 -43.08
CA GLU A 295 -26.81 14.63 -43.64
C GLU A 295 -26.18 13.95 -44.87
N GLY A 296 -26.35 12.63 -44.99
CA GLY A 296 -25.76 11.81 -46.04
C GLY A 296 -24.37 11.23 -45.72
N LYS A 297 -23.73 11.61 -44.61
CA LYS A 297 -22.53 10.93 -44.08
C LYS A 297 -22.89 9.89 -43.01
N LEU A 298 -21.94 8.98 -42.75
CA LEU A 298 -21.98 8.02 -41.64
C LEU A 298 -22.19 8.78 -40.33
N LYS A 299 -23.18 8.37 -39.53
CA LYS A 299 -23.51 8.99 -38.24
C LYS A 299 -22.65 8.42 -37.12
N LEU A 300 -22.41 9.22 -36.09
CA LEU A 300 -21.70 8.82 -34.88
C LEU A 300 -22.69 8.61 -33.73
N GLN A 301 -22.59 7.49 -33.00
CA GLN A 301 -23.36 7.23 -31.78
C GLN A 301 -22.41 6.96 -30.59
N PRO A 302 -22.08 8.00 -29.79
CA PRO A 302 -21.31 7.84 -28.57
C PRO A 302 -22.11 7.13 -27.48
N LEU A 303 -21.50 6.22 -26.74
CA LEU A 303 -22.09 5.47 -25.63
C LEU A 303 -21.07 5.30 -24.49
N ALA A 304 -21.51 5.50 -23.24
CA ALA A 304 -20.70 5.28 -22.05
C ALA A 304 -20.83 3.84 -21.52
N MET A 305 -19.78 3.30 -20.89
CA MET A 305 -19.84 2.00 -20.22
C MET A 305 -18.91 1.92 -18.99
N TYR A 306 -19.47 2.06 -17.79
CA TYR A 306 -18.76 1.93 -16.51
C TYR A 306 -19.65 1.30 -15.43
N GLY A 307 -19.04 0.77 -14.37
CA GLY A 307 -19.72 -0.06 -13.37
C GLY A 307 -20.91 0.58 -12.64
N SER A 308 -20.89 1.90 -12.43
CA SER A 308 -21.99 2.65 -11.79
C SER A 308 -23.13 3.05 -12.73
N LEU A 309 -23.01 2.83 -14.04
CA LEU A 309 -24.02 3.21 -15.03
C LEU A 309 -25.30 2.37 -14.85
N PRO A 310 -26.52 2.94 -14.94
CA PRO A 310 -27.75 2.16 -14.85
C PRO A 310 -27.85 1.06 -15.92
N ASN A 311 -28.40 -0.11 -15.57
CA ASN A 311 -28.48 -1.27 -16.47
C ASN A 311 -29.10 -0.94 -17.85
N ASN A 312 -30.23 -0.21 -17.86
CA ASN A 312 -30.91 0.20 -19.11
C ASN A 312 -30.01 1.05 -20.05
N GLU A 313 -29.03 1.78 -19.51
CA GLU A 313 -28.05 2.53 -20.29
C GLU A 313 -26.89 1.62 -20.73
N GLN A 314 -26.38 0.76 -19.84
CA GLN A 314 -25.37 -0.25 -20.19
C GLN A 314 -25.84 -1.16 -21.33
N LEU A 315 -27.13 -1.54 -21.36
CA LEU A 315 -27.68 -2.42 -22.39
C LEU A 315 -27.63 -1.82 -23.81
N LYS A 316 -27.56 -0.48 -23.95
CA LYS A 316 -27.51 0.20 -25.25
C LYS A 316 -26.27 -0.17 -26.06
N VAL A 317 -25.15 -0.51 -25.43
CA VAL A 317 -23.90 -0.88 -26.13
C VAL A 317 -24.06 -2.13 -26.99
N PHE A 318 -24.96 -3.05 -26.59
CA PHE A 318 -25.23 -4.31 -27.27
C PHE A 318 -26.24 -4.19 -28.41
N TRP A 319 -27.06 -3.13 -28.41
CA TRP A 319 -28.06 -2.94 -29.45
C TRP A 319 -27.38 -2.72 -30.81
N ARG A 320 -28.05 -3.18 -31.87
CA ARG A 320 -27.60 -2.93 -33.24
C ARG A 320 -27.79 -1.44 -33.54
N ALA A 321 -26.76 -0.81 -34.09
CA ALA A 321 -26.85 0.56 -34.57
C ALA A 321 -27.90 0.66 -35.70
N ALA A 322 -28.42 1.88 -35.91
CA ALA A 322 -29.18 2.16 -37.12
C ALA A 322 -28.28 2.00 -38.37
N LYS A 323 -28.89 1.88 -39.56
CA LYS A 323 -28.12 1.90 -40.81
C LYS A 323 -27.29 3.19 -40.88
N ASP A 324 -26.11 3.06 -41.48
CA ASP A 324 -25.16 4.16 -41.68
C ASP A 324 -24.80 4.90 -40.38
N THR A 325 -24.68 4.15 -39.27
CA THR A 325 -24.29 4.68 -37.95
C THR A 325 -23.18 3.82 -37.34
N ARG A 326 -22.08 4.46 -36.89
CA ARG A 326 -20.98 3.83 -36.14
C ARG A 326 -21.14 4.13 -34.65
N LYS A 327 -21.07 3.11 -33.80
CA LYS A 327 -21.00 3.29 -32.34
C LYS A 327 -19.57 3.59 -31.91
N VAL A 328 -19.43 4.51 -30.97
CA VAL A 328 -18.19 4.73 -30.22
C VAL A 328 -18.49 4.48 -28.76
N ILE A 329 -18.04 3.33 -28.27
CA ILE A 329 -18.28 2.88 -26.90
C ILE A 329 -17.05 3.24 -26.10
N VAL A 330 -17.20 4.16 -25.16
CA VAL A 330 -16.14 4.61 -24.26
C VAL A 330 -16.35 3.90 -22.92
N ALA A 331 -15.40 3.05 -22.54
CA ALA A 331 -15.55 2.08 -21.48
C ALA A 331 -14.38 2.11 -20.49
N THR A 332 -14.61 1.64 -19.27
CA THR A 332 -13.52 1.23 -18.38
C THR A 332 -13.08 -0.22 -18.67
N ASN A 333 -12.20 -0.77 -17.83
CA ASN A 333 -11.83 -2.19 -17.82
C ASN A 333 -13.02 -3.18 -17.73
N ILE A 334 -14.26 -2.74 -17.52
CA ILE A 334 -15.47 -3.57 -17.61
C ILE A 334 -15.61 -4.29 -18.97
N ALA A 335 -15.09 -3.70 -20.06
CA ALA A 335 -15.10 -4.30 -21.40
C ALA A 335 -13.88 -5.19 -21.71
N GLU A 336 -12.93 -5.31 -20.78
CA GLU A 336 -11.60 -5.93 -21.01
C GLU A 336 -11.61 -7.45 -21.02
N THR A 337 -12.35 -8.10 -20.10
CA THR A 337 -12.46 -9.57 -19.97
C THR A 337 -13.89 -10.06 -20.26
N SER A 338 -14.84 -9.71 -19.38
CA SER A 338 -16.10 -10.46 -19.20
C SER A 338 -17.23 -10.16 -20.20
N ILE A 339 -17.06 -9.20 -21.12
CA ILE A 339 -18.15 -8.75 -22.01
C ILE A 339 -17.72 -8.74 -23.48
N THR A 340 -18.46 -9.46 -24.33
CA THR A 340 -18.29 -9.39 -25.80
C THR A 340 -19.31 -8.42 -26.39
N ILE A 341 -18.82 -7.28 -26.86
CA ILE A 341 -19.63 -6.29 -27.58
C ILE A 341 -19.62 -6.69 -29.07
N PRO A 342 -20.79 -6.81 -29.74
CA PRO A 342 -20.83 -7.16 -31.15
C PRO A 342 -20.33 -6.02 -32.03
N ASN A 343 -19.74 -6.37 -33.18
CA ASN A 343 -19.34 -5.46 -34.26
C ASN A 343 -18.19 -4.47 -33.91
N VAL A 344 -17.49 -4.65 -32.78
CA VAL A 344 -16.24 -3.92 -32.51
C VAL A 344 -15.15 -4.41 -33.46
N VAL A 345 -14.51 -3.46 -34.15
CA VAL A 345 -13.43 -3.68 -35.13
C VAL A 345 -12.22 -2.80 -34.81
N TYR A 346 -12.46 -1.67 -34.13
CA TYR A 346 -11.45 -0.68 -33.78
C TYR A 346 -11.35 -0.57 -32.26
N VAL A 347 -10.14 -0.68 -31.72
CA VAL A 347 -9.86 -0.46 -30.30
C VAL A 347 -8.97 0.76 -30.13
N ILE A 348 -9.25 1.61 -29.14
CA ILE A 348 -8.36 2.68 -28.70
C ILE A 348 -8.01 2.40 -27.24
N ASP A 349 -6.71 2.30 -26.93
CA ASP A 349 -6.22 2.02 -25.58
C ASP A 349 -5.40 3.19 -25.05
N CYS A 350 -5.85 3.77 -23.94
CA CYS A 350 -5.13 4.84 -23.25
C CYS A 350 -3.88 4.36 -22.50
N GLY A 351 -3.73 3.04 -22.26
CA GLY A 351 -2.61 2.46 -21.53
C GLY A 351 -2.71 2.54 -20.01
N PHE A 352 -3.83 3.02 -19.46
CA PHE A 352 -4.06 3.14 -18.02
C PHE A 352 -5.26 2.33 -17.52
N VAL A 353 -5.26 2.05 -16.22
CA VAL A 353 -6.39 1.45 -15.48
C VAL A 353 -6.43 2.04 -14.07
N LYS A 354 -7.64 2.20 -13.51
CA LYS A 354 -7.84 2.57 -12.11
C LYS A 354 -8.14 1.31 -11.30
N MET A 355 -7.35 1.04 -10.27
CA MET A 355 -7.45 -0.21 -9.49
C MET A 355 -7.29 0.04 -7.98
N PRO A 356 -7.88 -0.81 -7.11
CA PRO A 356 -7.71 -0.70 -5.67
C PRO A 356 -6.30 -1.12 -5.25
N TRP A 357 -5.74 -0.34 -4.33
CA TRP A 357 -4.44 -0.55 -3.71
C TRP A 357 -4.55 -0.31 -2.21
N PHE A 358 -3.98 -1.21 -1.40
CA PHE A 358 -3.95 -1.10 0.06
C PHE A 358 -2.65 -0.47 0.54
N GLU A 359 -2.77 0.49 1.45
CA GLU A 359 -1.67 1.22 2.07
C GLU A 359 -1.47 0.76 3.52
N PRO A 360 -0.49 -0.13 3.82
CA PRO A 360 -0.38 -0.78 5.13
C PRO A 360 -0.18 0.18 6.29
N GLU A 361 0.58 1.26 6.10
CA GLU A 361 0.93 2.22 7.16
C GLU A 361 -0.30 2.98 7.70
N THR A 362 -1.28 3.21 6.82
CA THR A 362 -2.54 3.89 7.16
C THR A 362 -3.71 2.93 7.34
N GLN A 363 -3.55 1.65 6.95
CA GLN A 363 -4.60 0.64 6.84
C GLN A 363 -5.79 1.11 5.96
N THR A 364 -5.49 1.81 4.85
CA THR A 364 -6.51 2.36 3.95
C THR A 364 -6.43 1.77 2.54
N ASN A 365 -7.60 1.53 1.93
CA ASN A 365 -7.70 1.22 0.52
C ASN A 365 -7.84 2.54 -0.27
N SER A 366 -7.03 2.74 -1.30
CA SER A 366 -7.13 3.83 -2.26
C SER A 366 -7.42 3.30 -3.67
N LEU A 367 -7.91 4.16 -4.57
CA LEU A 367 -8.08 3.83 -5.99
C LEU A 367 -7.04 4.60 -6.80
N THR A 368 -5.95 3.92 -7.13
CA THR A 368 -4.80 4.50 -7.84
C THR A 368 -4.94 4.27 -9.35
N ILE A 369 -4.58 5.27 -10.16
CA ILE A 369 -4.44 5.09 -11.61
C ILE A 369 -3.02 4.61 -11.88
N VAL A 370 -2.88 3.49 -12.57
CA VAL A 370 -1.59 2.89 -12.93
C VAL A 370 -1.56 2.52 -14.42
N PRO A 371 -0.37 2.36 -15.03
CA PRO A 371 -0.25 1.76 -16.35
C PRO A 371 -0.83 0.33 -16.39
N VAL A 372 -1.32 -0.10 -17.54
CA VAL A 372 -1.76 -1.48 -17.76
C VAL A 372 -0.57 -2.44 -17.87
N SER A 373 -0.82 -3.73 -17.66
CA SER A 373 0.13 -4.77 -18.05
C SER A 373 0.06 -5.07 -19.55
N LYS A 374 1.10 -5.69 -20.10
CA LYS A 374 1.11 -6.18 -21.50
C LYS A 374 -0.05 -7.13 -21.74
N ALA A 375 -0.28 -8.10 -20.84
CA ALA A 375 -1.43 -9.01 -20.91
C ALA A 375 -2.78 -8.28 -20.97
N SER A 376 -2.95 -7.19 -20.21
CA SER A 376 -4.15 -6.34 -20.25
C SER A 376 -4.27 -5.59 -21.58
N ALA A 377 -3.19 -4.94 -22.03
CA ALA A 377 -3.12 -4.23 -23.31
C ALA A 377 -3.40 -5.16 -24.52
N ASP A 378 -2.98 -6.42 -24.45
CA ASP A 378 -3.19 -7.42 -25.51
C ASP A 378 -4.63 -7.97 -25.48
N GLN A 379 -5.22 -8.16 -24.29
CA GLN A 379 -6.65 -8.48 -24.16
C GLN A 379 -7.56 -7.35 -24.67
N ARG A 380 -7.18 -6.08 -24.43
CA ARG A 380 -7.85 -4.90 -25.00
C ARG A 380 -7.78 -4.92 -26.52
N ALA A 381 -6.58 -5.07 -27.09
CA ALA A 381 -6.41 -5.19 -28.55
C ALA A 381 -7.21 -6.36 -29.14
N GLY A 382 -7.22 -7.52 -28.47
CA GLY A 382 -8.00 -8.70 -28.84
C GLY A 382 -9.53 -8.51 -28.86
N ARG A 383 -10.07 -7.37 -28.40
CA ARG A 383 -11.49 -7.02 -28.59
C ARG A 383 -11.81 -6.65 -30.05
N ALA A 384 -10.83 -6.16 -30.81
CA ALA A 384 -10.97 -5.86 -32.23
C ALA A 384 -11.12 -7.13 -33.11
N GLY A 385 -10.39 -8.20 -32.77
CA GLY A 385 -10.27 -9.42 -33.59
C GLY A 385 -11.39 -10.45 -33.43
N ARG A 386 -12.50 -10.14 -32.74
CA ARG A 386 -13.52 -11.15 -32.36
C ARG A 386 -14.52 -11.52 -33.46
N VAL A 387 -14.69 -10.65 -34.46
CA VAL A 387 -15.73 -10.79 -35.50
C VAL A 387 -15.12 -10.86 -36.90
N GLN A 388 -14.10 -10.04 -37.14
CA GLN A 388 -13.30 -9.97 -38.36
C GLN A 388 -11.95 -9.32 -38.03
N SER A 389 -11.04 -9.20 -39.00
CA SER A 389 -9.76 -8.52 -38.79
C SER A 389 -9.98 -7.07 -38.36
N GLY A 390 -9.17 -6.58 -37.41
CA GLY A 390 -9.39 -5.29 -36.75
C GLY A 390 -8.11 -4.49 -36.53
N LYS A 391 -8.24 -3.34 -35.88
CA LYS A 391 -7.09 -2.44 -35.58
C LYS A 391 -7.14 -1.97 -34.13
N ALA A 392 -5.97 -1.92 -33.47
CA ALA A 392 -5.80 -1.40 -32.12
C ALA A 392 -4.84 -0.20 -32.13
N TYR A 393 -5.29 0.94 -31.62
CA TYR A 393 -4.53 2.19 -31.53
C TYR A 393 -4.15 2.44 -30.07
N ARG A 394 -2.86 2.27 -29.76
CA ARG A 394 -2.26 2.49 -28.44
C ARG A 394 -1.79 3.94 -28.35
N LEU A 395 -2.28 4.69 -27.36
CA LEU A 395 -1.95 6.10 -27.15
C LEU A 395 -0.63 6.32 -26.38
N TYR A 396 0.24 5.31 -26.41
CA TYR A 396 1.58 5.27 -25.84
C TYR A 396 2.57 4.73 -26.89
N THR A 397 3.86 4.98 -26.71
CA THR A 397 4.90 4.56 -27.66
C THR A 397 5.17 3.06 -27.58
N GLU A 398 5.78 2.50 -28.63
CA GLU A 398 6.20 1.09 -28.64
C GLU A 398 7.27 0.81 -27.57
N GLU A 399 8.12 1.80 -27.27
CA GLU A 399 9.10 1.76 -26.18
C GLU A 399 8.41 1.67 -24.82
N ALA A 400 7.43 2.54 -24.54
CA ALA A 400 6.65 2.49 -23.32
C ALA A 400 5.91 1.15 -23.15
N TYR A 401 5.39 0.55 -24.24
CA TYR A 401 4.80 -0.79 -24.19
C TYR A 401 5.79 -1.88 -23.78
N LYS A 402 7.07 -1.79 -24.17
CA LYS A 402 8.11 -2.75 -23.79
C LYS A 402 8.47 -2.63 -22.31
N GLU A 403 8.38 -1.44 -21.73
CA GLU A 403 8.57 -1.16 -20.30
C GLU A 403 7.39 -1.59 -19.41
N LEU A 404 6.19 -1.82 -19.98
CA LEU A 404 5.03 -2.28 -19.19
C LEU A 404 5.29 -3.65 -18.55
N PRO A 405 4.76 -3.91 -17.33
CA PRO A 405 4.85 -5.21 -16.69
C PRO A 405 4.09 -6.27 -17.49
N GLU A 406 4.61 -7.51 -17.52
CA GLU A 406 3.99 -8.61 -18.29
C GLU A 406 2.56 -8.90 -17.85
N ALA A 407 2.32 -8.97 -16.54
CA ALA A 407 1.03 -9.26 -15.93
C ALA A 407 0.66 -8.25 -14.83
N THR A 408 -0.65 -8.10 -14.58
CA THR A 408 -1.16 -7.26 -13.50
C THR A 408 -0.92 -7.93 -12.14
N PRO A 409 -0.42 -7.24 -11.10
CA PRO A 409 -0.23 -7.82 -9.78
C PRO A 409 -1.52 -8.44 -9.20
N PRO A 410 -1.48 -9.70 -8.71
CA PRO A 410 -2.62 -10.37 -8.07
C PRO A 410 -3.21 -9.54 -6.93
N GLU A 411 -4.53 -9.66 -6.70
CA GLU A 411 -5.21 -8.91 -5.65
C GLU A 411 -4.64 -9.21 -4.24
N MET A 412 -4.20 -10.46 -4.02
CA MET A 412 -3.44 -10.91 -2.85
C MET A 412 -2.26 -10.00 -2.47
N GLN A 413 -1.63 -9.31 -3.42
CA GLN A 413 -0.45 -8.48 -3.17
C GLN A 413 -0.75 -7.00 -2.92
N ARG A 414 -2.00 -6.58 -3.13
CA ARG A 414 -2.40 -5.15 -3.19
C ARG A 414 -3.70 -4.83 -2.44
N SER A 415 -4.17 -5.74 -1.60
CA SER A 415 -5.40 -5.60 -0.82
C SER A 415 -5.15 -5.83 0.67
N ASP A 416 -6.11 -5.40 1.50
CA ASP A 416 -6.17 -5.78 2.92
C ASP A 416 -6.38 -7.29 3.05
N LEU A 417 -5.56 -7.92 3.90
CA LEU A 417 -5.54 -9.36 4.12
C LEU A 417 -6.27 -9.77 5.40
N SER A 418 -6.78 -8.83 6.20
CA SER A 418 -7.41 -9.08 7.50
C SER A 418 -8.54 -10.13 7.42
N SER A 419 -9.42 -10.03 6.41
CA SER A 419 -10.50 -11.02 6.21
C SER A 419 -9.95 -12.38 5.76
N ALA A 420 -8.93 -12.40 4.90
CA ALA A 420 -8.29 -13.62 4.40
C ALA A 420 -7.55 -14.38 5.53
N ILE A 421 -6.79 -13.67 6.36
CA ILE A 421 -6.06 -14.21 7.50
C ILE A 421 -7.02 -14.84 8.52
N LEU A 422 -8.12 -14.13 8.84
CA LEU A 422 -9.16 -14.62 9.74
C LEU A 422 -9.77 -15.94 9.24
N GLN A 423 -10.09 -16.01 7.94
CA GLN A 423 -10.65 -17.21 7.31
C GLN A 423 -9.64 -18.37 7.23
N LEU A 424 -8.36 -18.09 6.93
CA LEU A 424 -7.30 -19.10 6.92
C LEU A 424 -7.08 -19.69 8.32
N LYS A 425 -7.04 -18.86 9.37
CA LYS A 425 -6.93 -19.34 10.75
C LYS A 425 -8.15 -20.18 11.17
N ALA A 426 -9.36 -19.80 10.76
CA ALA A 426 -10.57 -20.59 11.04
C ALA A 426 -10.59 -21.96 10.36
N LEU A 427 -9.81 -22.13 9.28
CA LEU A 427 -9.57 -23.40 8.60
C LEU A 427 -8.41 -24.22 9.21
N GLY A 428 -7.86 -23.81 10.35
CA GLY A 428 -6.70 -24.47 10.99
C GLY A 428 -5.40 -24.23 10.25
N ILE A 429 -5.15 -23.00 9.80
CA ILE A 429 -3.91 -22.58 9.15
C ILE A 429 -3.24 -21.52 10.01
N ASP A 430 -2.60 -22.01 11.06
CA ASP A 430 -2.00 -21.23 12.14
C ASP A 430 -0.86 -20.36 11.59
N ASN A 431 0.05 -20.98 10.81
CA ASN A 431 1.16 -20.32 10.15
C ASN A 431 0.80 -19.89 8.71
N VAL A 432 0.21 -18.71 8.60
CA VAL A 432 -0.15 -18.08 7.31
C VAL A 432 1.10 -17.75 6.46
N LEU A 433 2.23 -17.39 7.08
CA LEU A 433 3.49 -17.08 6.38
C LEU A 433 4.04 -18.27 5.58
N ARG A 434 3.84 -19.50 6.07
CA ARG A 434 4.24 -20.75 5.39
C ARG A 434 3.13 -21.35 4.52
N PHE A 435 1.99 -20.68 4.36
CA PHE A 435 0.94 -21.14 3.48
C PHE A 435 1.37 -21.01 2.01
N ASN A 436 1.04 -22.01 1.20
CA ASN A 436 1.48 -22.10 -0.19
C ASN A 436 0.53 -21.33 -1.10
N PHE A 437 0.64 -20.00 -1.10
CA PHE A 437 -0.07 -19.11 -2.02
C PHE A 437 0.49 -19.24 -3.45
N PRO A 438 -0.34 -19.10 -4.50
CA PRO A 438 0.13 -18.98 -5.89
C PRO A 438 1.05 -17.78 -6.11
N SER A 439 0.76 -16.65 -5.45
CA SER A 439 1.67 -15.53 -5.30
C SER A 439 1.63 -15.05 -3.86
N ALA A 440 2.78 -15.02 -3.18
CA ALA A 440 2.84 -14.66 -1.77
C ALA A 440 2.48 -13.17 -1.56
N PRO A 441 1.69 -12.84 -0.53
CA PRO A 441 1.44 -11.45 -0.14
C PRO A 441 2.70 -10.78 0.43
N PRO A 442 2.86 -9.44 0.29
CA PRO A 442 3.90 -8.69 0.98
C PRO A 442 3.80 -8.83 2.50
N SER A 443 4.93 -9.00 3.18
CA SER A 443 5.00 -9.13 4.63
C SER A 443 4.34 -7.94 5.35
N LYS A 444 4.49 -6.71 4.83
CA LYS A 444 3.85 -5.50 5.37
C LYS A 444 2.31 -5.63 5.43
N ASN A 445 1.67 -6.12 4.38
CA ASN A 445 0.21 -6.30 4.33
C ASN A 445 -0.26 -7.38 5.32
N LEU A 446 0.52 -8.46 5.44
CA LEU A 446 0.20 -9.58 6.34
C LEU A 446 0.35 -9.16 7.81
N ILE A 447 1.41 -8.41 8.16
CA ILE A 447 1.59 -7.81 9.48
C ILE A 447 0.45 -6.84 9.79
N ALA A 448 0.13 -5.90 8.89
CA ALA A 448 -0.94 -4.93 9.14
C ALA A 448 -2.31 -5.59 9.34
N GLY A 449 -2.57 -6.72 8.65
CA GLY A 449 -3.78 -7.52 8.85
C GLY A 449 -3.81 -8.30 10.17
N MET A 450 -2.68 -8.90 10.57
CA MET A 450 -2.53 -9.53 11.90
C MET A 450 -2.72 -8.51 13.02
N GLU A 451 -2.08 -7.33 12.93
CA GLU A 451 -2.26 -6.22 13.87
C GLU A 451 -3.72 -5.79 13.99
N LEU A 452 -4.45 -5.66 12.87
CA LEU A 452 -5.86 -5.29 12.90
C LEU A 452 -6.71 -6.37 13.58
N LEU A 453 -6.49 -7.65 13.27
CA LEU A 453 -7.21 -8.74 13.93
C LEU A 453 -6.91 -8.82 15.43
N TYR A 454 -5.66 -8.59 15.83
CA TYR A 454 -5.24 -8.53 17.23
C TYR A 454 -5.89 -7.35 17.96
N ALA A 455 -5.84 -6.14 17.38
CA ALA A 455 -6.52 -4.96 17.93
C ALA A 455 -8.05 -5.15 18.01
N LEU A 456 -8.66 -5.85 17.04
CA LEU A 456 -10.08 -6.23 17.12
C LEU A 456 -10.35 -7.27 18.21
N GLY A 457 -9.35 -7.99 18.71
CA GLY A 457 -9.50 -9.11 19.65
C GLY A 457 -10.00 -10.39 18.98
N ALA A 458 -9.84 -10.50 17.66
CA ALA A 458 -10.18 -11.70 16.89
C ALA A 458 -9.07 -12.76 16.97
N ILE A 459 -7.83 -12.34 17.19
CA ILE A 459 -6.70 -13.21 17.56
C ILE A 459 -6.06 -12.74 18.88
N ASP A 460 -5.38 -13.66 19.57
CA ASP A 460 -4.65 -13.40 20.82
C ASP A 460 -3.15 -13.10 20.59
N ASN A 461 -2.37 -13.05 21.68
CA ASN A 461 -0.92 -12.78 21.67
C ASN A 461 -0.09 -13.87 20.97
N ASP A 462 -0.55 -15.12 21.02
CA ASP A 462 0.09 -16.24 20.34
C ASP A 462 -0.32 -16.31 18.85
N GLY A 463 -1.28 -15.45 18.46
CA GLY A 463 -1.85 -15.34 17.14
C GLY A 463 -2.98 -16.34 16.88
N GLU A 464 -3.48 -17.03 17.90
CA GLU A 464 -4.57 -18.01 17.77
C GLU A 464 -5.94 -17.33 17.80
N LEU A 465 -6.98 -18.01 17.28
CA LEU A 465 -8.33 -17.43 17.23
C LEU A 465 -8.98 -17.37 18.62
N THR A 466 -9.42 -16.19 19.00
CA THR A 466 -10.11 -16.01 20.28
C THR A 466 -11.48 -16.71 20.28
N THR A 467 -11.80 -17.35 21.40
CA THR A 467 -13.11 -17.99 21.61
C THR A 467 -13.92 -17.18 22.64
N PRO A 468 -15.17 -16.78 22.36
CA PRO A 468 -15.93 -17.02 21.12
C PRO A 468 -15.70 -15.98 20.02
N LEU A 469 -15.09 -14.82 20.29
CA LEU A 469 -15.14 -13.65 19.41
C LEU A 469 -14.54 -13.89 18.01
N GLY A 470 -13.30 -14.37 17.92
CA GLY A 470 -12.61 -14.64 16.65
C GLY A 470 -13.29 -15.71 15.81
N ILE A 471 -13.70 -16.82 16.43
CA ILE A 471 -14.43 -17.91 15.75
C ILE A 471 -15.76 -17.40 15.18
N THR A 472 -16.58 -16.73 16.00
CA THR A 472 -17.86 -16.16 15.58
C THR A 472 -17.68 -15.12 14.47
N MET A 473 -16.60 -14.31 14.52
CA MET A 473 -16.28 -13.32 13.49
C MET A 473 -15.88 -13.97 12.16
N ALA A 474 -15.16 -15.10 12.20
CA ALA A 474 -14.78 -15.84 11.00
C ALA A 474 -15.95 -16.53 10.28
N GLU A 475 -16.99 -16.97 11.01
CA GLU A 475 -18.24 -17.47 10.40
C GLU A 475 -19.05 -16.36 9.70
N MET A 476 -18.88 -15.09 10.10
CA MET A 476 -19.63 -13.98 9.52
C MET A 476 -19.10 -13.61 8.12
N PRO A 477 -19.97 -13.47 7.10
CA PRO A 477 -19.57 -13.00 5.78
C PRO A 477 -19.52 -11.46 5.77
N LEU A 478 -18.66 -10.85 6.58
CA LEU A 478 -18.49 -9.40 6.77
C LEU A 478 -16.99 -9.06 6.91
N GLU A 479 -16.64 -7.78 6.76
CA GLU A 479 -15.32 -7.27 7.16
C GLU A 479 -15.14 -7.46 8.67
N PRO A 480 -13.95 -7.83 9.19
CA PRO A 480 -13.71 -8.03 10.63
C PRO A 480 -14.18 -6.86 11.52
N THR A 481 -14.01 -5.62 11.07
CA THR A 481 -14.47 -4.42 11.79
C THR A 481 -16.00 -4.39 11.97
N LEU A 482 -16.75 -4.63 10.89
CA LEU A 482 -18.22 -4.70 10.90
C LEU A 482 -18.73 -5.96 11.62
N GLY A 483 -18.01 -7.08 11.51
CA GLY A 483 -18.27 -8.30 12.27
C GLY A 483 -18.17 -8.06 13.77
N LYS A 484 -17.12 -7.37 14.24
CA LYS A 484 -16.98 -6.98 15.65
C LYS A 484 -18.14 -6.10 16.12
N CYS A 485 -18.48 -5.04 15.38
CA CYS A 485 -19.64 -4.18 15.70
C CYS A 485 -20.91 -5.00 15.87
N LEU A 486 -21.16 -5.96 14.96
CA LEU A 486 -22.37 -6.77 15.00
C LEU A 486 -22.40 -7.78 16.17
N ILE A 487 -21.28 -8.42 16.50
CA ILE A 487 -21.18 -9.34 17.65
C ILE A 487 -21.38 -8.57 18.96
N VAL A 488 -20.67 -7.46 19.13
CA VAL A 488 -20.75 -6.63 20.35
C VAL A 488 -22.12 -5.97 20.53
N SER A 489 -22.85 -5.69 19.43
CA SER A 489 -24.19 -5.09 19.49
C SER A 489 -25.23 -5.89 20.25
N GLY A 490 -25.04 -7.22 20.38
CA GLY A 490 -25.88 -8.06 21.24
C GLY A 490 -25.66 -7.78 22.74
N GLN A 491 -24.39 -7.67 23.15
CA GLN A 491 -24.01 -7.33 24.53
C GLN A 491 -24.37 -5.88 24.87
N MET A 492 -24.19 -4.96 23.91
CA MET A 492 -24.59 -3.56 24.03
C MET A 492 -26.08 -3.31 23.77
N GLY A 493 -26.90 -4.33 23.50
CA GLY A 493 -28.36 -4.20 23.39
C GLY A 493 -28.87 -3.31 22.24
N CYS A 494 -28.13 -3.16 21.14
CA CYS A 494 -28.44 -2.31 19.98
C CYS A 494 -28.33 -3.06 18.63
N SER A 495 -28.46 -4.39 18.69
CA SER A 495 -28.29 -5.31 17.55
C SER A 495 -29.32 -5.15 16.43
N GLU A 496 -30.57 -4.75 16.71
CA GLU A 496 -31.56 -4.55 15.64
C GLU A 496 -31.22 -3.33 14.78
N GLU A 497 -30.72 -2.27 15.41
CA GLU A 497 -30.23 -1.06 14.75
C GLU A 497 -28.93 -1.37 13.99
N MET A 498 -27.97 -2.05 14.62
CA MET A 498 -26.70 -2.42 14.00
C MET A 498 -26.87 -3.33 12.77
N ALA A 499 -27.75 -4.35 12.85
CA ALA A 499 -28.08 -5.20 11.71
C ALA A 499 -28.70 -4.40 10.55
N SER A 500 -29.45 -3.33 10.84
CA SER A 500 -30.05 -2.44 9.86
C SER A 500 -28.99 -1.52 9.21
N ILE A 501 -28.09 -0.93 10.00
CA ILE A 501 -26.98 -0.09 9.51
C ILE A 501 -26.07 -0.91 8.59
N ILE A 502 -25.63 -2.09 9.04
CA ILE A 502 -24.75 -2.96 8.23
C ILE A 502 -25.45 -3.42 6.96
N ALA A 503 -26.74 -3.80 7.02
CA ALA A 503 -27.50 -4.16 5.81
C ALA A 503 -27.61 -3.02 4.79
N MET A 504 -27.74 -1.77 5.26
CA MET A 504 -27.72 -0.59 4.39
C MET A 504 -26.33 -0.32 3.79
N LEU A 505 -25.25 -0.48 4.56
CA LEU A 505 -23.87 -0.38 4.05
C LEU A 505 -23.54 -1.42 2.97
N GLN A 506 -24.17 -2.60 2.99
CA GLN A 506 -23.99 -3.61 1.94
C GLN A 506 -24.69 -3.26 0.60
N VAL A 507 -25.39 -2.12 0.50
CA VAL A 507 -26.14 -1.74 -0.71
C VAL A 507 -25.74 -0.35 -1.22
N GLN A 508 -25.33 -0.29 -2.49
CA GLN A 508 -24.93 0.95 -3.15
C GLN A 508 -26.13 1.78 -3.62
N ASN A 509 -25.92 3.10 -3.76
CA ASN A 509 -26.85 4.04 -4.39
C ASN A 509 -28.26 4.05 -3.78
N VAL A 510 -28.34 4.08 -2.44
CA VAL A 510 -29.59 4.28 -1.67
C VAL A 510 -30.27 5.60 -2.05
N PHE A 511 -29.50 6.69 -2.11
CA PHE A 511 -29.96 8.02 -2.49
C PHE A 511 -29.84 8.24 -4.01
N ILE A 512 -30.95 8.55 -4.67
CA ILE A 512 -30.98 8.89 -6.10
C ILE A 512 -30.69 10.38 -6.27
N ARG A 513 -29.69 10.71 -7.10
CA ARG A 513 -29.34 12.09 -7.46
C ARG A 513 -29.62 12.33 -8.94
N PRO A 514 -30.61 13.17 -9.31
CA PRO A 514 -30.91 13.46 -10.72
C PRO A 514 -29.85 14.39 -11.32
N GLY A 515 -29.52 14.20 -12.60
CA GLY A 515 -28.38 14.86 -13.27
C GLY A 515 -28.52 16.36 -13.60
N GLY A 516 -29.55 17.06 -13.13
CA GLY A 516 -29.66 18.51 -13.41
C GLY A 516 -30.93 19.22 -12.91
N GLY A 517 -30.84 20.55 -12.88
CA GLY A 517 -31.97 21.47 -12.71
C GLY A 517 -32.70 21.41 -11.35
N GLN A 518 -33.98 21.81 -11.35
CA GLN A 518 -34.83 21.86 -10.14
C GLN A 518 -34.97 20.51 -9.42
N ALA A 519 -34.71 19.40 -10.11
CA ALA A 519 -34.78 18.06 -9.54
C ALA A 519 -33.70 17.84 -8.45
N ILE A 520 -32.50 18.42 -8.59
CA ILE A 520 -31.43 18.34 -7.58
C ILE A 520 -31.87 19.01 -6.28
N ALA A 521 -32.46 20.22 -6.38
CA ALA A 521 -32.97 20.94 -5.21
C ALA A 521 -34.08 20.16 -4.50
N LYS A 522 -35.02 19.56 -5.26
CA LYS A 522 -36.09 18.70 -4.71
C LYS A 522 -35.52 17.45 -4.03
N ALA A 523 -34.53 16.79 -4.63
CA ALA A 523 -33.85 15.64 -4.03
C ALA A 523 -33.18 16.01 -2.70
N ARG A 524 -32.40 17.10 -2.66
CA ARG A 524 -31.73 17.57 -1.44
C ARG A 524 -32.71 17.95 -0.32
N VAL A 525 -33.85 18.56 -0.66
CA VAL A 525 -34.93 18.86 0.31
C VAL A 525 -35.64 17.58 0.80
N ALA A 526 -35.69 16.52 0.00
CA ALA A 526 -36.19 15.21 0.44
C ALA A 526 -35.18 14.49 1.35
N HIS A 527 -33.90 14.47 0.98
CA HIS A 527 -32.82 13.79 1.72
C HIS A 527 -32.62 14.41 3.11
N ARG A 528 -32.68 15.74 3.23
CA ARG A 528 -32.67 16.50 4.50
C ARG A 528 -33.68 16.08 5.56
N LYS A 529 -34.73 15.33 5.21
CA LYS A 529 -35.71 14.82 6.17
C LYS A 529 -35.22 13.58 6.94
N PHE A 530 -34.16 12.96 6.45
CA PHE A 530 -33.56 11.76 7.03
C PHE A 530 -32.16 12.02 7.60
N GLU A 531 -31.51 13.12 7.19
CA GLU A 531 -30.19 13.56 7.66
C GLU A 531 -30.18 13.73 9.19
N VAL A 532 -29.15 13.16 9.83
CA VAL A 532 -28.91 13.16 11.28
C VAL A 532 -27.56 13.83 11.55
N GLU A 533 -27.46 14.68 12.57
CA GLU A 533 -26.22 15.45 12.86
C GLU A 533 -25.08 14.54 13.36
N GLU A 534 -25.43 13.42 13.99
CA GLU A 534 -24.52 12.37 14.46
C GLU A 534 -23.91 11.51 13.32
N GLY A 535 -24.41 11.65 12.07
CA GLY A 535 -23.72 11.17 10.87
C GLY A 535 -24.52 10.37 9.85
N ASP A 536 -23.80 9.89 8.84
CA ASP A 536 -24.35 9.14 7.70
C ASP A 536 -24.91 7.78 8.12
N LEU A 537 -24.26 7.10 9.09
CA LEU A 537 -24.69 5.77 9.55
C LEU A 537 -26.07 5.79 10.21
N LEU A 538 -26.33 6.81 11.03
CA LEU A 538 -27.66 7.04 11.63
C LEU A 538 -28.67 7.60 10.61
N THR A 539 -28.20 8.38 9.63
CA THR A 539 -29.02 8.78 8.48
C THR A 539 -29.51 7.56 7.68
N LEU A 540 -28.67 6.55 7.44
CA LEU A 540 -29.06 5.28 6.80
C LEU A 540 -30.07 4.48 7.64
N LEU A 541 -29.91 4.44 8.97
CA LEU A 541 -30.87 3.83 9.89
C LEU A 541 -32.25 4.51 9.80
N ASN A 542 -32.28 5.85 9.80
CA ASN A 542 -33.51 6.64 9.64
C ASN A 542 -34.21 6.37 8.30
N VAL A 543 -33.45 6.32 7.19
CA VAL A 543 -33.99 5.95 5.87
C VAL A 543 -34.60 4.56 5.90
N TYR A 544 -33.93 3.58 6.52
CA TYR A 544 -34.43 2.21 6.61
C TYR A 544 -35.70 2.12 7.46
N ALA A 545 -35.73 2.73 8.65
CA ALA A 545 -36.90 2.74 9.53
C ALA A 545 -38.12 3.40 8.87
N ALA A 546 -37.92 4.51 8.16
CA ALA A 546 -38.99 5.18 7.43
C ALA A 546 -39.49 4.38 6.22
N TYR A 547 -38.59 3.65 5.53
CA TYR A 547 -38.95 2.72 4.46
C TYR A 547 -39.74 1.51 4.96
N GLU A 548 -39.35 0.94 6.10
CA GLU A 548 -39.99 -0.25 6.67
C GLU A 548 -41.47 0.01 7.02
N GLN A 549 -41.80 1.25 7.40
CA GLN A 549 -43.17 1.73 7.58
C GLN A 549 -43.91 2.02 6.25
N ASN A 550 -43.17 2.33 5.17
CA ASN A 550 -43.70 2.86 3.91
C ASN A 550 -43.14 2.10 2.68
N LYS A 551 -43.25 0.76 2.66
CA LYS A 551 -42.67 -0.16 1.65
C LYS A 551 -43.23 -0.04 0.22
N THR A 552 -43.67 1.14 -0.19
CA THR A 552 -44.29 1.43 -1.49
C THR A 552 -43.29 2.06 -2.46
N PRO A 553 -43.27 1.65 -3.75
CA PRO A 553 -42.38 2.25 -4.74
C PRO A 553 -42.61 3.76 -4.93
N SER A 554 -43.86 4.23 -4.77
CA SER A 554 -44.24 5.64 -4.87
C SER A 554 -43.67 6.51 -3.75
N TRP A 555 -43.58 6.01 -2.52
CA TRP A 555 -42.91 6.70 -1.41
C TRP A 555 -41.41 6.87 -1.68
N CYS A 556 -40.75 5.82 -2.17
CA CYS A 556 -39.33 5.88 -2.55
C CYS A 556 -39.08 6.91 -3.67
N GLN A 557 -39.90 6.89 -4.73
CA GLN A 557 -39.82 7.88 -5.82
C GLN A 557 -40.00 9.31 -5.31
N LYS A 558 -41.00 9.55 -4.46
CA LYS A 558 -41.27 10.88 -3.86
C LYS A 558 -40.11 11.41 -3.01
N ASN A 559 -39.36 10.52 -2.37
CA ASN A 559 -38.22 10.86 -1.51
C ASN A 559 -36.85 10.71 -2.20
N PHE A 560 -36.81 10.46 -3.51
CA PHE A 560 -35.57 10.23 -4.27
C PHE A 560 -34.69 9.12 -3.66
N LEU A 561 -35.32 7.99 -3.33
CA LEU A 561 -34.71 6.80 -2.77
C LEU A 561 -34.85 5.61 -3.73
N ASN A 562 -33.85 4.75 -3.76
CA ASN A 562 -33.84 3.54 -4.59
C ASN A 562 -34.61 2.40 -3.91
N ASN A 563 -35.90 2.23 -4.25
CA ASN A 563 -36.76 1.15 -3.72
C ASN A 563 -36.12 -0.24 -3.87
N LYS A 564 -35.44 -0.50 -4.99
CA LYS A 564 -34.87 -1.82 -5.28
C LYS A 564 -33.63 -2.09 -4.40
N ALA A 565 -32.83 -1.06 -4.10
CA ALA A 565 -31.79 -1.11 -3.08
C ALA A 565 -32.36 -1.37 -1.68
N LEU A 566 -33.43 -0.67 -1.29
CA LEU A 566 -34.06 -0.81 0.04
C LEU A 566 -34.74 -2.17 0.27
N ARG A 567 -35.35 -2.77 -0.77
CA ARG A 567 -35.81 -4.16 -0.73
C ARG A 567 -34.67 -5.12 -0.42
N ARG A 568 -33.55 -4.99 -1.13
CA ARG A 568 -32.36 -5.81 -0.90
C ARG A 568 -31.75 -5.61 0.48
N ALA A 569 -31.72 -4.37 0.99
CA ALA A 569 -31.29 -4.12 2.37
C ALA A 569 -32.19 -4.85 3.39
N SER A 570 -33.50 -4.92 3.13
CA SER A 570 -34.45 -5.68 3.95
C SER A 570 -34.18 -7.20 3.90
N GLU A 571 -33.88 -7.74 2.72
CA GLU A 571 -33.48 -9.15 2.53
C GLU A 571 -32.18 -9.49 3.26
N ILE A 572 -31.15 -8.64 3.11
CA ILE A 572 -29.85 -8.79 3.78
C ILE A 572 -30.02 -8.69 5.30
N ARG A 573 -30.79 -7.72 5.81
CA ARG A 573 -31.13 -7.62 7.24
C ARG A 573 -31.81 -8.89 7.74
N GLY A 574 -32.80 -9.41 7.02
CA GLY A 574 -33.48 -10.66 7.36
C GLY A 574 -32.56 -11.89 7.36
N GLN A 575 -31.45 -11.87 6.62
CA GLN A 575 -30.40 -12.89 6.66
C GLN A 575 -29.43 -12.68 7.83
N ILE A 576 -29.01 -11.44 8.09
CA ILE A 576 -28.21 -11.07 9.26
C ILE A 576 -28.94 -11.48 10.55
N CYS A 577 -30.23 -11.16 10.70
CA CYS A 577 -31.00 -11.56 11.89
C CYS A 577 -31.15 -13.09 12.02
N ARG A 578 -31.18 -13.85 10.92
CA ARG A 578 -31.15 -15.33 10.96
C ARG A 578 -29.78 -15.86 11.38
N MET A 579 -28.70 -15.25 10.89
CA MET A 579 -27.32 -15.57 11.24
C MET A 579 -27.06 -15.29 12.73
N LEU A 580 -27.49 -14.14 13.26
CA LEU A 580 -27.33 -13.80 14.68
C LEU A 580 -28.03 -14.80 15.60
N LYS A 581 -29.24 -15.25 15.24
CA LYS A 581 -29.93 -16.33 15.95
C LYS A 581 -29.19 -17.68 15.90
N LYS A 582 -28.46 -17.99 14.82
CA LYS A 582 -27.63 -19.20 14.71
C LYS A 582 -26.37 -19.08 15.60
N LEU A 583 -25.80 -17.88 15.70
CA LEU A 583 -24.57 -17.57 16.44
C LEU A 583 -24.83 -17.16 17.91
N ASP A 584 -26.04 -17.38 18.42
CA ASP A 584 -26.50 -17.02 19.78
C ASP A 584 -26.25 -15.54 20.18
N VAL A 585 -26.27 -14.62 19.20
CA VAL A 585 -26.19 -13.18 19.46
C VAL A 585 -27.62 -12.64 19.68
N PRO A 586 -27.92 -12.07 20.86
CA PRO A 586 -29.29 -11.68 21.21
C PRO A 586 -29.78 -10.50 20.37
N LEU A 587 -30.98 -10.63 19.81
CA LEU A 587 -31.66 -9.57 19.06
C LEU A 587 -32.44 -8.66 20.00
N VAL A 588 -31.83 -7.53 20.33
CA VAL A 588 -32.33 -6.46 21.20
C VAL A 588 -32.21 -5.11 20.50
N SER A 589 -33.20 -4.25 20.68
CA SER A 589 -33.20 -2.83 20.27
C SER A 589 -32.94 -1.92 21.47
N CYS A 590 -32.17 -0.86 21.25
CA CYS A 590 -31.84 0.15 22.25
C CYS A 590 -32.93 1.23 22.40
N LYS A 591 -34.08 1.08 21.74
CA LYS A 591 -35.23 2.00 21.77
C LYS A 591 -34.88 3.45 21.40
N GLY A 592 -33.90 3.64 20.53
CA GLY A 592 -33.47 4.96 20.05
C GLY A 592 -32.36 5.62 20.87
N ASN A 593 -31.65 4.90 21.74
CA ASN A 593 -30.45 5.42 22.39
C ASN A 593 -29.28 5.56 21.39
N VAL A 594 -29.10 6.76 20.85
CA VAL A 594 -28.07 7.08 19.84
C VAL A 594 -26.65 6.86 20.38
N GLU A 595 -26.36 7.26 21.63
CA GLU A 595 -25.02 7.10 22.22
C GLU A 595 -24.59 5.63 22.27
N GLN A 596 -25.52 4.73 22.60
CA GLN A 596 -25.29 3.28 22.67
C GLN A 596 -25.06 2.66 21.29
N ILE A 597 -25.66 3.21 20.23
CA ILE A 597 -25.36 2.83 18.84
C ILE A 597 -23.95 3.32 18.46
N LEU A 598 -23.63 4.59 18.73
CA LEU A 598 -22.33 5.18 18.41
C LEU A 598 -21.16 4.50 19.13
N LYS A 599 -21.31 4.21 20.43
CA LYS A 599 -20.34 3.41 21.19
C LYS A 599 -20.16 2.02 20.58
N CYS A 600 -21.25 1.34 20.21
CA CYS A 600 -21.15 0.04 19.55
C CYS A 600 -20.42 0.12 18.20
N ILE A 601 -20.69 1.13 17.37
CA ILE A 601 -19.95 1.36 16.10
C ILE A 601 -18.46 1.59 16.41
N THR A 602 -18.15 2.36 17.45
CA THR A 602 -16.78 2.65 17.89
C THR A 602 -16.03 1.36 18.24
N THR A 603 -16.65 0.34 18.85
CA THR A 603 -15.95 -0.91 19.23
C THR A 603 -15.31 -1.69 18.07
N GLY A 604 -15.80 -1.53 16.83
CA GLY A 604 -15.21 -2.17 15.64
C GLY A 604 -14.56 -1.19 14.67
N LEU A 605 -15.01 0.06 14.60
CA LEU A 605 -14.43 1.09 13.72
C LEU A 605 -13.36 1.96 14.39
N PHE A 606 -12.99 1.75 15.66
CA PHE A 606 -11.96 2.54 16.35
C PHE A 606 -10.65 2.74 15.55
N PRO A 607 -10.09 1.78 14.77
CA PRO A 607 -8.86 2.03 13.99
C PRO A 607 -9.06 3.07 12.88
N LYS A 608 -10.31 3.19 12.37
CA LYS A 608 -10.72 4.11 11.30
C LYS A 608 -11.23 5.43 11.87
N ALA A 609 -10.47 6.00 12.80
CA ALA A 609 -10.74 7.31 13.40
C ALA A 609 -9.97 8.46 12.70
N ALA A 610 -10.62 9.63 12.64
CA ALA A 610 -10.02 10.87 12.18
C ALA A 610 -10.43 12.06 13.05
N PHE A 611 -9.54 13.05 13.18
CA PHE A 611 -9.76 14.27 13.95
C PHE A 611 -9.56 15.52 13.08
N LEU A 612 -10.29 16.60 13.39
CA LEU A 612 -10.16 17.87 12.69
C LEU A 612 -8.91 18.62 13.18
N HIS A 613 -7.89 18.72 12.34
CA HIS A 613 -6.66 19.44 12.65
C HIS A 613 -6.88 20.96 12.56
N TYR A 614 -6.08 21.75 13.29
CA TYR A 614 -6.23 23.23 13.37
C TYR A 614 -6.07 23.95 12.01
N THR A 615 -5.56 23.26 10.99
CA THR A 615 -5.50 23.74 9.60
C THR A 615 -6.83 23.65 8.84
N GLY A 616 -7.89 23.11 9.46
CA GLY A 616 -9.21 22.92 8.81
C GLY A 616 -9.26 21.70 7.88
N VAL A 617 -8.40 20.70 8.12
CA VAL A 617 -8.33 19.44 7.37
C VAL A 617 -8.42 18.29 8.37
N TYR A 618 -9.09 17.20 8.04
CA TYR A 618 -9.11 16.02 8.91
C TYR A 618 -7.81 15.25 8.77
N ARG A 619 -7.41 14.54 9.83
CA ARG A 619 -6.25 13.66 9.80
C ARG A 619 -6.56 12.31 10.41
N THR A 620 -6.01 11.24 9.83
CA THR A 620 -6.01 9.92 10.45
C THR A 620 -5.27 9.96 11.78
N VAL A 621 -5.75 9.23 12.79
CA VAL A 621 -4.99 9.08 14.04
C VAL A 621 -3.72 8.25 13.83
N ARG A 622 -3.77 7.27 12.90
CA ARG A 622 -2.61 6.49 12.44
C ARG A 622 -2.08 7.07 11.12
N GLY A 623 -0.84 7.57 11.09
CA GLY A 623 -0.13 8.00 9.87
C GLY A 623 -0.33 9.46 9.41
N ASP A 624 -0.96 10.34 10.20
CA ASP A 624 -1.07 11.80 9.97
C ASP A 624 -1.56 12.22 8.55
N LYS A 625 -2.32 11.36 7.85
CA LYS A 625 -2.70 11.56 6.45
C LYS A 625 -3.88 12.54 6.36
N ASP A 626 -3.73 13.58 5.54
CA ASP A 626 -4.77 14.60 5.31
C ASP A 626 -5.98 13.99 4.58
N LEU A 627 -7.17 14.20 5.15
CA LEU A 627 -8.47 13.68 4.75
C LEU A 627 -9.54 14.78 4.67
N TYR A 628 -10.57 14.54 3.87
CA TYR A 628 -11.70 15.46 3.68
C TYR A 628 -13.04 14.73 3.78
N ILE A 629 -14.08 15.38 4.30
CA ILE A 629 -15.44 14.84 4.26
C ILE A 629 -15.92 14.78 2.80
N HIS A 630 -16.42 13.63 2.34
CA HIS A 630 -16.99 13.52 0.99
C HIS A 630 -18.20 14.46 0.82
N PRO A 631 -18.36 15.20 -0.30
CA PRO A 631 -19.52 16.06 -0.59
C PRO A 631 -20.90 15.40 -0.61
N ASN A 632 -20.98 14.10 -0.29
CA ASN A 632 -22.21 13.34 -0.24
C ASN A 632 -22.71 13.09 1.19
N SER A 633 -21.85 13.27 2.20
CA SER A 633 -22.16 13.10 3.61
C SER A 633 -23.08 14.21 4.12
N CYS A 634 -23.94 13.92 5.08
CA CYS A 634 -24.70 14.95 5.81
C CYS A 634 -23.76 15.95 6.49
N LEU A 635 -22.63 15.45 7.01
CA LEU A 635 -21.61 16.20 7.75
C LEU A 635 -20.88 17.24 6.88
N TYR A 636 -20.98 17.17 5.55
CA TYR A 636 -20.31 18.13 4.66
C TYR A 636 -20.88 19.56 4.75
N THR A 637 -22.14 19.70 5.19
CA THR A 637 -22.88 20.98 5.09
C THR A 637 -23.17 21.64 6.44
N ILE A 638 -22.82 20.98 7.54
CA ILE A 638 -22.95 21.48 8.91
C ILE A 638 -21.57 21.93 9.43
N GLN A 639 -21.51 22.43 10.66
CA GLN A 639 -20.23 22.71 11.32
C GLN A 639 -19.45 21.41 11.51
N GLN A 640 -18.19 21.39 11.05
CA GLN A 640 -17.38 20.18 11.03
C GLN A 640 -17.07 19.68 12.45
N PRO A 641 -17.46 18.43 12.81
CA PRO A 641 -17.25 17.88 14.14
C PRO A 641 -15.78 17.52 14.39
N GLN A 642 -15.32 17.69 15.64
CA GLN A 642 -13.90 17.57 15.98
C GLN A 642 -13.32 16.15 15.82
N TRP A 643 -14.14 15.11 16.02
CA TRP A 643 -13.76 13.69 15.93
C TRP A 643 -14.84 12.89 15.20
N ILE A 644 -14.41 12.04 14.27
CA ILE A 644 -15.27 11.18 13.45
C ILE A 644 -14.66 9.79 13.23
N LEU A 645 -15.52 8.81 12.99
CA LEU A 645 -15.16 7.54 12.40
C LEU A 645 -15.60 7.52 10.93
N TYR A 646 -14.90 6.75 10.10
CA TYR A 646 -15.22 6.51 8.70
C TYR A 646 -15.24 5.01 8.37
N CYS A 647 -16.07 4.58 7.43
CA CYS A 647 -16.07 3.19 6.98
C CYS A 647 -15.11 2.98 5.79
N GLU A 648 -15.13 3.91 4.83
CA GLU A 648 -14.38 3.87 3.59
C GLU A 648 -13.57 5.15 3.35
N ILE A 649 -12.45 5.02 2.65
CA ILE A 649 -11.72 6.13 2.05
C ILE A 649 -11.76 5.97 0.53
N VAL A 650 -11.95 7.08 -0.19
CA VAL A 650 -11.93 7.14 -1.65
C VAL A 650 -11.01 8.26 -2.10
N GLN A 651 -10.01 7.89 -2.89
CA GLN A 651 -9.07 8.84 -3.48
C GLN A 651 -9.55 9.26 -4.89
N THR A 652 -9.84 10.56 -5.04
CA THR A 652 -10.08 11.20 -6.33
C THR A 652 -9.06 12.34 -6.50
N ASN A 653 -9.49 13.60 -6.62
CA ASN A 653 -8.61 14.77 -6.59
C ASN A 653 -8.08 15.04 -5.18
N LYS A 654 -8.78 14.53 -4.17
CA LYS A 654 -8.41 14.54 -2.75
C LYS A 654 -8.79 13.20 -2.13
N THR A 655 -8.25 12.93 -0.95
CA THR A 655 -8.59 11.75 -0.15
C THR A 655 -9.85 12.03 0.65
N TYR A 656 -10.98 11.45 0.23
CA TYR A 656 -12.29 11.67 0.85
C TYR A 656 -12.71 10.50 1.75
N MET A 657 -13.20 10.80 2.94
CA MET A 657 -13.83 9.83 3.83
C MET A 657 -15.33 9.72 3.53
N LYS A 658 -15.87 8.49 3.58
CA LYS A 658 -17.28 8.19 3.37
C LYS A 658 -17.88 7.40 4.53
N ASP A 659 -19.21 7.50 4.61
CA ASP A 659 -20.06 6.75 5.55
C ASP A 659 -19.63 7.02 6.99
N LEU A 660 -19.76 8.30 7.38
CA LEU A 660 -19.20 8.90 8.57
C LEU A 660 -20.12 8.79 9.78
N THR A 661 -19.53 8.82 10.98
CA THR A 661 -20.28 9.07 12.22
C THR A 661 -19.45 9.87 13.23
N VAL A 662 -20.12 10.73 13.99
CA VAL A 662 -19.50 11.59 15.01
C VAL A 662 -19.24 10.77 16.28
N ILE A 663 -18.09 10.99 16.92
CA ILE A 663 -17.72 10.33 18.18
C ILE A 663 -17.14 11.30 19.20
N GLN A 664 -17.20 10.91 20.47
CA GLN A 664 -16.43 11.56 21.55
C GLN A 664 -15.06 10.88 21.67
N PRO A 665 -13.95 11.61 21.82
CA PRO A 665 -12.61 11.02 21.91
C PRO A 665 -12.43 10.14 23.15
N GLU A 666 -13.21 10.37 24.21
CA GLU A 666 -13.23 9.55 25.42
C GLU A 666 -13.61 8.10 25.13
N TRP A 667 -14.50 7.85 24.15
CA TRP A 667 -14.95 6.49 23.81
C TRP A 667 -13.84 5.65 23.17
N LEU A 668 -12.87 6.29 22.49
CA LEU A 668 -11.70 5.58 21.94
C LEU A 668 -10.81 5.02 23.06
N LEU A 669 -10.63 5.79 24.13
CA LEU A 669 -9.88 5.40 25.32
C LEU A 669 -10.66 4.38 26.18
N GLU A 670 -11.99 4.50 26.27
CA GLU A 670 -12.86 3.58 27.01
C GLU A 670 -12.96 2.20 26.33
N LEU A 671 -13.13 2.17 25.01
CA LEU A 671 -13.49 0.96 24.25
C LEU A 671 -12.29 0.27 23.58
N ALA A 672 -11.16 0.96 23.43
CA ALA A 672 -9.92 0.40 22.88
C ALA A 672 -8.66 0.92 23.60
N PRO A 673 -8.55 0.79 24.94
CA PRO A 673 -7.39 1.26 25.72
C PRO A 673 -6.07 0.57 25.36
N HIS A 674 -6.14 -0.62 24.75
CA HIS A 674 -4.99 -1.37 24.23
C HIS A 674 -4.47 -0.85 22.89
N PHE A 675 -5.21 0.05 22.22
CA PHE A 675 -4.85 0.66 20.94
C PHE A 675 -4.65 2.18 21.05
N TYR A 676 -5.36 2.83 21.98
CA TYR A 676 -5.27 4.28 22.20
C TYR A 676 -4.76 4.62 23.60
N GLU A 677 -3.60 5.28 23.65
CA GLU A 677 -3.10 5.96 24.84
C GLU A 677 -3.19 7.49 24.68
N LYS A 678 -3.55 8.18 25.77
CA LYS A 678 -3.70 9.64 25.78
C LYS A 678 -2.33 10.33 25.92
N THR A 679 -1.69 10.63 24.80
CA THR A 679 -0.48 11.48 24.78
C THR A 679 -0.79 12.88 25.32
N ALA A 680 -0.11 13.29 26.38
CA ALA A 680 -0.30 14.60 27.01
C ALA A 680 0.34 15.73 26.19
N ILE A 681 -0.43 16.30 25.26
CA ILE A 681 -0.16 17.62 24.66
C ILE A 681 -1.08 18.61 25.36
N ASP A 682 -0.55 19.38 26.31
CA ASP A 682 -1.34 20.34 27.11
C ASP A 682 -1.57 21.64 26.33
N PRO A 683 -2.79 21.96 25.87
CA PRO A 683 -3.02 23.02 24.89
C PRO A 683 -3.45 24.32 25.55
N LYS A 684 -2.72 24.79 26.58
CA LYS A 684 -2.98 26.08 27.24
C LYS A 684 -1.72 26.89 27.54
N LEU A 685 -1.45 27.85 26.64
CA LEU A 685 -0.86 29.13 27.01
C LEU A 685 -1.85 29.89 27.92
N SER A 686 -1.62 29.88 29.22
CA SER A 686 -2.21 30.86 30.14
C SER A 686 -1.21 31.23 31.23
N VAL A 687 -0.88 32.52 31.29
CA VAL A 687 -0.04 33.11 32.33
C VAL A 687 -0.79 33.08 33.66
N GLU A 688 -0.23 32.45 34.70
CA GLU A 688 -0.29 33.03 36.05
C GLU A 688 0.74 32.42 37.03
N ASN A 689 0.90 33.11 38.16
CA ASN A 689 2.03 32.95 39.08
C ASN A 689 1.96 31.68 39.94
N GLY A 690 3.12 31.14 40.30
CA GLY A 690 3.21 29.91 41.05
C GLY A 690 2.91 30.02 42.55
N THR A 691 2.57 28.89 43.15
CA THR A 691 2.91 28.52 44.54
C THR A 691 3.02 27.00 44.59
N GLY A 692 4.07 26.47 45.19
CA GLY A 692 4.42 25.05 45.06
C GLY A 692 3.78 24.15 46.12
N ARG A 693 3.98 22.83 45.94
CA ARG A 693 4.10 21.88 47.06
C ARG A 693 4.97 20.70 46.64
N GLN A 694 6.09 20.52 47.35
CA GLN A 694 6.83 19.26 47.33
C GLN A 694 5.98 18.17 47.98
N ASN A 695 6.12 16.94 47.51
CA ASN A 695 6.08 15.76 48.38
C ASN A 695 7.12 14.76 47.88
N ASN A 696 8.10 14.48 48.73
CA ASN A 696 9.13 13.48 48.46
C ASN A 696 8.54 12.07 48.61
N ASN A 697 9.10 11.12 47.88
CA ASN A 697 9.56 9.88 48.50
C ASN A 697 10.85 9.40 47.82
N MET A 698 11.82 9.03 48.65
CA MET A 698 13.15 8.51 48.26
C MET A 698 12.99 7.05 47.78
N SER A 699 13.93 6.35 47.13
CA SER A 699 15.40 6.34 47.10
C SER A 699 15.82 5.36 45.97
N ALA A 700 17.07 5.13 45.52
CA ALA A 700 18.41 5.62 45.85
C ALA A 700 19.30 5.53 44.59
N GLY A 701 20.43 6.25 44.55
CA GLY A 701 21.49 6.03 43.53
C GLY A 701 21.76 7.23 42.61
N ARG A 702 22.45 8.26 43.14
CA ARG A 702 23.06 9.30 42.28
C ARG A 702 24.19 8.67 41.46
N LYS A 703 24.02 8.58 40.14
CA LYS A 703 25.10 8.39 39.16
C LYS A 703 24.98 9.49 38.10
N ASN A 704 26.05 10.27 37.94
CA ASN A 704 26.45 11.05 36.77
C ASN A 704 25.32 11.48 35.79
N GLU A 705 24.89 12.74 35.87
CA GLU A 705 23.98 13.35 34.90
C GLU A 705 24.72 14.34 33.99
N LEU A 706 24.34 14.38 32.71
CA LEU A 706 24.74 15.42 31.77
C LEU A 706 23.62 16.46 31.71
N ILE A 707 23.91 17.72 32.03
CA ILE A 707 22.91 18.78 32.03
C ILE A 707 22.82 19.41 30.64
N LEU A 708 21.59 19.62 30.18
CA LEU A 708 21.28 20.43 29.00
C LEU A 708 21.69 21.89 29.27
N SER A 709 22.78 22.33 28.65
CA SER A 709 23.36 23.66 28.89
C SER A 709 22.88 24.70 27.88
N VAL A 710 22.56 24.29 26.64
CA VAL A 710 21.99 25.14 25.60
C VAL A 710 20.99 24.33 24.77
N GLU A 711 19.83 24.91 24.48
CA GLU A 711 18.79 24.41 23.58
C GLU A 711 18.45 25.53 22.58
N GLU A 712 18.62 25.29 21.27
CA GLU A 712 18.18 26.23 20.21
C GLU A 712 17.34 25.49 19.16
N ALA A 713 16.19 26.05 18.79
CA ALA A 713 15.35 25.54 17.70
C ALA A 713 15.65 26.31 16.39
N VAL A 714 16.04 25.59 15.34
CA VAL A 714 16.64 26.18 14.12
C VAL A 714 15.63 26.90 13.22
N SER A 715 14.33 26.64 13.35
CA SER A 715 13.27 27.23 12.50
C SER A 715 11.86 27.07 13.09
N HIS A 716 10.96 28.02 12.82
CA HIS A 716 9.51 27.88 13.10
C HIS A 716 8.74 27.11 12.01
N ARG A 717 9.35 26.88 10.84
CA ARG A 717 8.86 25.91 9.83
C ARG A 717 9.49 24.55 10.14
N ARG A 718 8.70 23.47 10.04
CA ARG A 718 9.03 22.07 10.45
C ARG A 718 10.22 21.48 9.65
N ASN A 719 11.44 21.94 9.91
CA ASN A 719 12.67 21.42 9.31
C ASN A 719 13.41 20.58 10.34
N TYR A 720 13.62 19.29 10.06
CA TYR A 720 14.49 18.42 10.84
C TYR A 720 15.98 18.63 10.48
N ILE A 721 16.86 18.30 11.43
CA ILE A 721 18.32 18.29 11.26
C ILE A 721 18.78 16.85 11.01
N LEU A 722 19.49 16.64 9.91
CA LEU A 722 19.96 15.33 9.44
C LEU A 722 21.27 14.89 10.09
N ALA A 723 22.25 15.80 10.15
CA ALA A 723 23.61 15.49 10.59
C ALA A 723 24.26 16.69 11.32
N VAL A 724 25.25 16.42 12.16
CA VAL A 724 26.06 17.44 12.87
C VAL A 724 27.55 17.09 12.85
N CYS A 725 28.39 18.08 12.56
CA CYS A 725 29.84 17.98 12.72
C CYS A 725 30.41 19.27 13.30
N GLY A 726 31.61 19.22 13.88
CA GLY A 726 32.25 20.38 14.50
C GLY A 726 33.77 20.37 14.49
N THR A 727 34.37 21.47 14.94
CA THR A 727 35.82 21.67 15.01
C THR A 727 36.37 21.21 16.38
N GLN A 728 37.37 20.33 16.41
CA GLN A 728 38.00 19.85 17.67
C GLN A 728 39.16 20.73 18.19
N SER A 729 39.63 21.70 17.40
CA SER A 729 40.91 22.38 17.66
C SER A 729 40.84 23.53 18.65
N GLU A 730 39.67 24.10 18.93
CA GLU A 730 39.51 25.38 19.65
C GLU A 730 38.64 25.23 20.92
N PRO A 731 38.84 26.02 21.98
CA PRO A 731 38.02 25.93 23.20
C PRO A 731 36.57 26.39 22.97
N GLU A 732 36.38 27.49 22.23
CA GLU A 732 35.11 27.82 21.56
C GLU A 732 35.11 27.14 20.19
N PHE A 733 34.11 26.29 19.93
CA PHE A 733 34.08 25.47 18.72
C PHE A 733 32.92 25.86 17.82
N LYS A 734 33.06 25.56 16.52
CA LYS A 734 31.97 25.69 15.55
C LYS A 734 31.33 24.34 15.34
N ILE A 735 30.01 24.35 15.16
CA ILE A 735 29.24 23.22 14.65
C ILE A 735 28.56 23.61 13.34
N CYS A 736 28.40 22.64 12.45
CA CYS A 736 27.55 22.74 11.28
C CYS A 736 26.44 21.71 11.40
N THR A 737 25.24 22.10 11.00
CA THR A 737 24.04 21.26 10.96
C THR A 737 23.50 21.21 9.55
N ALA A 738 23.27 20.01 9.02
CA ALA A 738 22.60 19.81 7.73
C ALA A 738 21.07 19.77 7.94
N LEU A 739 20.34 20.65 7.25
CA LEU A 739 18.88 20.71 7.34
C LEU A 739 18.23 19.95 6.19
N SER A 740 17.06 19.37 6.48
CA SER A 740 16.10 18.83 5.50
C SER A 740 15.83 19.76 4.30
N SER A 741 15.91 21.08 4.48
CA SER A 741 15.74 22.07 3.41
C SER A 741 17.00 22.31 2.57
N HIS A 742 17.81 21.28 2.31
CA HIS A 742 19.03 21.32 1.49
C HIS A 742 20.06 22.38 1.93
N SER A 743 19.99 22.84 3.18
CA SER A 743 20.78 23.99 3.67
C SER A 743 21.65 23.57 4.83
N CYS A 744 22.90 24.04 4.87
CA CYS A 744 23.76 23.92 6.05
C CYS A 744 23.74 25.21 6.85
N VAL A 745 23.68 25.10 8.18
CA VAL A 745 23.80 26.25 9.08
C VAL A 745 24.97 26.04 10.03
N ILE A 746 25.81 27.06 10.15
CA ILE A 746 27.01 27.04 10.98
C ILE A 746 26.78 27.93 12.19
N TYR A 747 27.03 27.36 13.36
CA TYR A 747 26.91 28.00 14.65
C TYR A 747 28.27 28.05 15.35
N THR A 748 28.52 29.12 16.09
CA THR A 748 29.62 29.20 17.06
C THR A 748 29.07 28.91 18.45
N VAL A 749 29.70 27.97 19.16
CA VAL A 749 29.29 27.48 20.48
C VAL A 749 30.15 28.13 21.56
N GLY A 750 29.54 29.02 22.35
CA GLY A 750 30.12 29.60 23.56
C GLY A 750 29.23 29.32 24.78
N GLU A 751 28.98 30.35 25.60
CA GLU A 751 27.92 30.31 26.61
C GLU A 751 26.53 30.20 25.97
N THR A 752 26.32 30.91 24.85
CA THR A 752 25.14 30.81 23.99
C THR A 752 25.51 30.17 22.65
N LEU A 753 24.49 29.67 21.94
CA LEU A 753 24.63 29.28 20.55
C LEU A 753 24.42 30.51 19.65
N SER A 754 25.28 30.71 18.66
CA SER A 754 25.21 31.90 17.78
C SER A 754 25.34 31.53 16.30
N ARG A 755 24.27 31.76 15.55
CA ARG A 755 24.22 31.50 14.11
C ARG A 755 25.19 32.42 13.37
N THR A 756 26.17 31.82 12.67
CA THR A 756 27.27 32.53 12.03
C THR A 756 27.11 32.61 10.51
N ILE A 757 26.83 31.49 9.82
CA ILE A 757 26.71 31.41 8.35
C ILE A 757 25.56 30.46 7.98
N MET A 758 24.86 30.74 6.87
CA MET A 758 23.97 29.78 6.19
C MET A 758 24.53 29.50 4.80
N LEU A 759 24.71 28.23 4.46
CA LEU A 759 25.07 27.74 3.14
C LEU A 759 23.80 27.20 2.49
N SER A 760 23.30 27.87 1.45
CA SER A 760 22.05 27.53 0.75
C SER A 760 22.27 27.17 -0.72
N ASP A 761 23.51 26.81 -1.09
CA ASP A 761 23.92 26.62 -2.48
C ASP A 761 23.66 25.20 -3.01
N ASN A 762 23.36 24.24 -2.13
CA ASN A 762 23.06 22.85 -2.51
C ASN A 762 21.66 22.74 -3.12
N LYS A 763 21.54 21.93 -4.18
CA LYS A 763 20.28 21.73 -4.92
C LYS A 763 19.56 20.43 -4.58
N ALA A 764 20.26 19.49 -3.93
CA ALA A 764 19.78 18.18 -3.54
C ALA A 764 19.90 17.95 -2.02
N THR A 765 19.39 16.82 -1.54
CA THR A 765 19.50 16.42 -0.12
C THR A 765 20.98 16.27 0.28
N ILE A 766 21.33 16.83 1.44
CA ILE A 766 22.68 16.75 1.99
C ILE A 766 22.82 15.40 2.69
N VAL A 767 23.78 14.62 2.24
CA VAL A 767 24.02 13.22 2.64
C VAL A 767 25.11 13.15 3.72
N GLY A 768 26.03 14.11 3.73
CA GLY A 768 27.01 14.23 4.80
C GLY A 768 27.69 15.59 4.90
N ILE A 769 28.23 15.87 6.08
CA ILE A 769 29.00 17.09 6.38
C ILE A 769 30.25 16.77 7.20
N LYS A 770 31.41 17.34 6.85
CA LYS A 770 32.67 17.22 7.60
C LYS A 770 33.40 18.56 7.62
N PHE A 771 33.84 19.00 8.80
CA PHE A 771 34.90 20.01 8.90
C PHE A 771 36.23 19.41 8.45
N SER A 772 37.05 20.26 7.84
CA SER A 772 38.44 20.00 7.48
C SER A 772 39.31 19.70 8.74
N PRO A 773 39.90 18.49 8.87
CA PRO A 773 40.87 18.16 9.93
C PRO A 773 42.05 19.14 10.09
N THR A 774 42.52 19.72 8.98
CA THR A 774 43.69 20.62 8.91
C THR A 774 43.34 22.11 8.99
N SER A 775 42.12 22.51 8.61
CA SER A 775 41.70 23.92 8.50
C SER A 775 40.29 24.15 9.07
N LYS A 776 40.25 24.75 10.27
CA LYS A 776 39.01 25.17 10.96
C LYS A 776 38.07 26.12 10.19
N ASN A 777 38.47 26.59 9.02
CA ASN A 777 37.68 27.48 8.16
C ASN A 777 37.22 26.81 6.86
N VAL A 778 37.44 25.52 6.68
CA VAL A 778 36.94 24.76 5.53
C VAL A 778 35.93 23.71 5.99
N ILE A 779 34.82 23.61 5.28
CA ILE A 779 33.81 22.58 5.49
C ILE A 779 33.42 21.96 4.15
N TYR A 780 33.25 20.64 4.17
CA TYR A 780 32.82 19.84 3.03
C TYR A 780 31.37 19.38 3.25
N THR A 781 30.55 19.44 2.20
CA THR A 781 29.19 18.88 2.17
C THR A 781 29.04 17.98 0.95
N ALA A 782 28.57 16.75 1.15
CA ALA A 782 28.18 15.86 0.07
C ALA A 782 26.66 15.90 -0.14
N SER A 783 26.22 15.98 -1.39
CA SER A 783 24.82 16.09 -1.79
C SER A 783 24.45 14.94 -2.73
N ASN A 784 23.19 14.50 -2.69
CA ASN A 784 22.72 13.35 -3.49
C ASN A 784 22.60 13.63 -5.01
N ASP A 785 23.02 14.81 -5.48
CA ASP A 785 23.22 15.10 -6.91
C ASP A 785 24.62 14.67 -7.41
N GLY A 786 25.41 13.96 -6.59
CA GLY A 786 26.73 13.46 -6.96
C GLY A 786 27.86 14.49 -6.79
N ILE A 787 27.60 15.55 -6.02
CA ILE A 787 28.54 16.68 -5.84
C ILE A 787 28.98 16.76 -4.38
N ILE A 788 30.30 16.84 -4.17
CA ILE A 788 30.93 17.19 -2.89
C ILE A 788 31.50 18.61 -3.02
N THR A 789 31.04 19.53 -2.18
CA THR A 789 31.44 20.95 -2.24
C THR A 789 32.24 21.35 -1.00
N ALA A 790 33.39 21.97 -1.20
CA ALA A 790 34.20 22.59 -0.15
C ALA A 790 33.92 24.10 -0.06
N TYR A 791 33.63 24.60 1.13
CA TYR A 791 33.32 26.01 1.40
C TYR A 791 34.35 26.64 2.34
N ASP A 792 34.79 27.88 2.05
CA ASP A 792 35.64 28.66 2.96
C ASP A 792 34.81 29.66 3.79
N LEU A 793 34.82 29.47 5.10
CA LEU A 793 34.07 30.29 6.05
C LEU A 793 34.58 31.73 6.14
N ARG A 794 35.85 31.98 5.79
CA ARG A 794 36.42 33.34 5.70
C ARG A 794 35.85 34.09 4.50
N ALA A 795 35.49 33.38 3.43
CA ALA A 795 34.87 33.91 2.22
C ALA A 795 33.33 34.00 2.34
N LYS A 796 32.80 34.17 3.56
CA LYS A 796 31.37 34.13 3.90
C LYS A 796 30.67 32.81 3.51
N GLY A 797 31.41 31.70 3.48
CA GLY A 797 30.85 30.40 3.08
C GLY A 797 30.68 30.27 1.57
N LYS A 798 31.54 30.89 0.76
CA LYS A 798 31.57 30.67 -0.69
C LYS A 798 32.23 29.31 -1.00
N ALA A 799 31.68 28.58 -1.97
CA ALA A 799 32.31 27.39 -2.52
C ALA A 799 33.71 27.73 -3.10
N VAL A 800 34.72 26.95 -2.72
CA VAL A 800 36.13 27.08 -3.16
C VAL A 800 36.58 25.90 -4.02
N ALA A 801 35.96 24.73 -3.89
CA ALA A 801 36.15 23.58 -4.77
C ALA A 801 34.86 22.74 -4.87
N GLU A 802 34.66 22.10 -6.01
CA GLU A 802 33.64 21.07 -6.24
C GLU A 802 34.34 19.79 -6.71
N PHE A 803 33.92 18.65 -6.17
CA PHE A 803 34.33 17.31 -6.59
C PHE A 803 33.09 16.59 -7.09
N LYS A 804 33.20 15.98 -8.28
CA LYS A 804 32.14 15.26 -8.97
C LYS A 804 32.76 14.28 -9.95
N ASP A 805 32.01 13.27 -10.36
CA ASP A 805 32.39 12.39 -11.46
C ASP A 805 31.82 12.94 -12.77
N ALA A 806 32.69 13.17 -13.76
CA ALA A 806 32.32 13.58 -15.11
C ALA A 806 32.80 12.57 -16.19
N SER A 807 33.03 11.31 -15.82
CA SER A 807 33.62 10.29 -16.70
C SER A 807 32.67 9.75 -17.78
N GLU A 808 31.36 9.65 -17.51
CA GLU A 808 30.37 9.03 -18.41
C GLU A 808 29.21 9.99 -18.75
N ASP A 809 29.08 10.36 -20.03
CA ASP A 809 27.96 11.08 -20.68
C ASP A 809 27.36 12.33 -19.98
N GLY A 810 28.02 12.87 -18.96
CA GLY A 810 27.55 14.02 -18.19
C GLY A 810 26.42 13.72 -17.19
N LYS A 811 26.14 12.44 -16.90
CA LYS A 811 25.24 12.05 -15.80
C LYS A 811 26.03 11.87 -14.52
N LEU A 812 25.68 12.66 -13.49
CA LEU A 812 26.28 12.53 -12.16
C LEU A 812 25.71 11.29 -11.46
N LYS A 813 26.58 10.51 -10.82
CA LYS A 813 26.21 9.34 -10.00
C LYS A 813 25.82 9.83 -8.59
N PRO A 814 24.61 9.55 -8.08
CA PRO A 814 24.18 9.97 -6.75
C PRO A 814 25.05 9.35 -5.65
N LEU A 815 25.16 10.05 -4.52
CA LEU A 815 26.05 9.70 -3.42
C LEU A 815 25.22 9.31 -2.19
N ALA A 816 25.37 8.07 -1.73
CA ALA A 816 24.77 7.54 -0.50
C ALA A 816 25.61 7.85 0.76
N SER A 817 26.92 8.06 0.62
CA SER A 817 27.79 8.44 1.73
C SER A 817 29.09 9.14 1.29
N PHE A 818 29.80 9.78 2.23
CA PHE A 818 31.15 10.31 1.99
C PHE A 818 31.97 10.36 3.27
N ASP A 819 33.31 10.34 3.14
CA ASP A 819 34.22 10.71 4.22
C ASP A 819 35.55 11.28 3.70
N ILE A 820 36.38 11.81 4.60
CA ILE A 820 37.67 12.46 4.30
C ILE A 820 38.79 11.89 5.17
N SER A 821 39.90 11.57 4.53
CA SER A 821 41.15 11.13 5.17
C SER A 821 41.68 12.11 6.23
N CYS A 822 42.38 11.59 7.24
CA CYS A 822 42.84 12.38 8.39
C CYS A 822 43.85 13.49 8.05
N ASP A 823 44.52 13.42 6.90
CA ASP A 823 45.45 14.44 6.41
C ASP A 823 44.93 15.24 5.19
N GLU A 824 43.64 15.09 4.84
CA GLU A 824 42.98 15.78 3.72
C GLU A 824 43.67 15.61 2.36
N ARG A 825 44.25 14.44 2.10
CA ARG A 825 44.68 14.11 0.73
C ARG A 825 43.54 13.54 -0.08
N LEU A 826 42.83 12.57 0.50
CA LEU A 826 41.76 11.81 -0.14
C LEU A 826 40.40 12.17 0.43
N ILE A 827 39.44 12.35 -0.48
CA ILE A 827 38.00 12.29 -0.23
C ILE A 827 37.50 10.99 -0.86
N ALA A 828 36.63 10.26 -0.16
CA ALA A 828 35.92 9.10 -0.70
C ALA A 828 34.40 9.35 -0.67
N GLY A 829 33.69 8.90 -1.70
CA GLY A 829 32.23 9.00 -1.84
C GLY A 829 31.65 7.67 -2.31
N GLY A 830 30.67 7.15 -1.58
CA GLY A 830 29.96 5.92 -1.91
C GLY A 830 28.68 6.25 -2.64
N THR A 831 28.39 5.56 -3.75
CA THR A 831 27.21 5.84 -4.58
C THR A 831 25.98 5.03 -4.18
N GLU A 832 24.80 5.48 -4.61
CA GLU A 832 23.59 4.65 -4.70
C GLU A 832 23.72 3.68 -5.89
N HIS A 833 23.10 2.50 -5.80
CA HIS A 833 23.06 1.46 -6.81
C HIS A 833 22.10 1.86 -7.95
N ILE A 834 22.66 2.31 -9.08
CA ILE A 834 21.89 2.73 -10.26
C ILE A 834 22.43 2.06 -11.51
N GLY A 835 21.54 1.34 -12.20
CA GLY A 835 21.86 0.68 -13.48
C GLY A 835 22.49 -0.71 -13.36
N GLY A 836 22.70 -1.22 -12.14
CA GLY A 836 23.31 -2.53 -11.88
C GLY A 836 24.70 -2.45 -11.24
N ASP A 837 25.27 -1.24 -11.10
CA ASP A 837 26.61 -1.01 -10.57
C ASP A 837 26.59 -0.09 -9.35
N THR A 838 27.53 -0.32 -8.43
CA THR A 838 27.79 0.51 -7.24
C THR A 838 29.29 0.84 -7.16
N PHE A 839 29.63 2.06 -6.78
CA PHE A 839 31.01 2.56 -6.81
C PHE A 839 31.42 3.24 -5.50
N ILE A 840 32.67 3.02 -5.09
CA ILE A 840 33.38 3.89 -4.14
C ILE A 840 34.34 4.78 -4.95
N LEU A 841 34.06 6.07 -5.03
CA LEU A 841 34.79 7.07 -5.82
C LEU A 841 35.81 7.83 -4.96
N PHE A 842 36.99 8.14 -5.50
CA PHE A 842 38.05 8.85 -4.77
C PHE A 842 38.52 10.12 -5.51
N TRP A 843 38.80 11.18 -4.75
CA TRP A 843 39.33 12.45 -5.27
C TRP A 843 40.55 12.92 -4.46
N ASP A 844 41.55 13.50 -5.13
CA ASP A 844 42.69 14.18 -4.46
C ASP A 844 42.43 15.68 -4.34
N ILE A 845 42.42 16.20 -3.11
CA ILE A 845 42.19 17.63 -2.84
C ILE A 845 43.27 18.51 -3.48
N ARG A 846 44.51 18.03 -3.62
CA ARG A 846 45.67 18.80 -4.10
C ARG A 846 45.57 19.14 -5.60
N HIS A 847 44.91 18.29 -6.39
CA HIS A 847 44.78 18.48 -7.83
C HIS A 847 43.87 19.68 -8.21
N THR A 848 43.03 20.15 -7.28
CA THR A 848 42.15 21.32 -7.48
C THR A 848 42.90 22.64 -7.74
N ASN A 849 44.19 22.75 -7.38
CA ASN A 849 44.96 23.99 -7.44
C ASN A 849 45.83 24.16 -8.71
N SER A 850 45.89 23.17 -9.62
CA SER A 850 46.55 23.39 -10.91
C SER A 850 45.72 24.33 -11.77
N LYS A 851 46.35 25.43 -12.24
CA LYS A 851 45.76 26.39 -13.21
C LYS A 851 45.56 25.82 -14.63
N ILE A 852 45.46 24.50 -14.74
CA ILE A 852 45.28 23.76 -15.98
C ILE A 852 43.90 23.10 -15.86
N ASP A 853 43.02 23.49 -16.78
CA ASP A 853 41.65 23.01 -16.97
C ASP A 853 40.63 23.22 -15.83
N PHE A 854 39.89 24.33 -15.97
CA PHE A 854 38.49 24.50 -15.50
C PHE A 854 37.48 23.52 -16.18
N LYS A 855 37.97 22.39 -16.68
CA LYS A 855 37.25 21.29 -17.35
C LYS A 855 37.80 19.90 -16.97
N GLY A 856 38.81 19.80 -16.10
CA GLY A 856 39.44 18.53 -15.74
C GLY A 856 38.67 17.77 -14.65
N ASN A 857 38.46 16.46 -14.87
CA ASN A 857 37.85 15.56 -13.88
C ASN A 857 38.85 15.31 -12.73
N ASN A 858 38.54 15.71 -11.49
CA ASN A 858 39.42 15.55 -10.33
C ASN A 858 39.38 14.14 -9.70
N LEU A 859 38.63 13.22 -10.32
CA LEU A 859 38.48 11.84 -9.89
C LEU A 859 39.78 11.06 -10.09
N LEU A 860 40.30 10.43 -9.04
CA LEU A 860 41.46 9.52 -9.11
C LEU A 860 41.10 8.16 -9.72
N GLY A 861 39.84 7.75 -9.57
CA GLY A 861 39.34 6.41 -9.84
C GLY A 861 38.56 5.89 -8.63
N GLY A 862 38.55 4.57 -8.45
CA GLY A 862 37.89 3.93 -7.32
C GLY A 862 37.57 2.45 -7.52
N TYR A 863 36.64 1.97 -6.71
CA TYR A 863 36.35 0.55 -6.50
C TYR A 863 34.94 0.19 -6.97
N TRP A 864 34.85 -0.68 -7.97
CA TRP A 864 33.64 -0.95 -8.77
C TRP A 864 32.99 -2.32 -8.47
N GLN A 865 33.68 -3.21 -7.76
CA GLN A 865 33.20 -4.58 -7.48
C GLN A 865 33.08 -4.87 -5.98
N SER A 866 33.39 -3.89 -5.14
CA SER A 866 33.40 -4.01 -3.68
C SER A 866 32.02 -4.26 -3.06
N HIS A 867 30.96 -3.68 -3.61
CA HIS A 867 29.59 -3.79 -3.09
C HIS A 867 28.59 -3.99 -4.22
N VAL A 868 27.52 -4.73 -3.92
CA VAL A 868 26.44 -5.05 -4.90
C VAL A 868 25.24 -4.11 -4.74
N ASP A 869 25.18 -3.35 -3.65
CA ASP A 869 24.06 -2.48 -3.25
C ASP A 869 24.58 -1.19 -2.58
N ASP A 870 23.74 -0.19 -2.31
CA ASP A 870 24.13 1.18 -1.89
C ASP A 870 25.25 1.21 -0.84
N VAL A 871 26.28 2.05 -1.03
CA VAL A 871 27.33 2.27 -0.01
C VAL A 871 26.85 3.27 1.03
N THR A 872 26.08 2.77 2.00
CA THR A 872 25.45 3.53 3.09
C THR A 872 26.45 4.25 4.00
N ARG A 873 27.68 3.74 4.11
CA ARG A 873 28.69 4.38 4.97
C ARG A 873 30.12 4.24 4.46
N LEU A 874 30.88 5.31 4.65
CA LEU A 874 32.34 5.37 4.54
C LEU A 874 32.93 5.91 5.85
N ALA A 875 34.07 5.37 6.27
CA ALA A 875 34.79 5.77 7.46
C ALA A 875 36.31 5.64 7.26
N PHE A 876 37.01 6.75 7.05
CA PHE A 876 38.47 6.76 7.06
C PHE A 876 39.01 6.50 8.47
N HIS A 877 40.12 5.78 8.56
CA HIS A 877 40.75 5.49 9.84
C HIS A 877 41.37 6.77 10.45
N PRO A 878 41.08 7.10 11.73
CA PRO A 878 41.43 8.41 12.32
C PRO A 878 42.93 8.73 12.35
N ASN A 879 43.78 7.70 12.46
CA ASN A 879 45.24 7.83 12.54
C ASN A 879 46.01 7.29 11.31
N LYS A 880 45.34 6.61 10.36
CA LYS A 880 45.96 5.86 9.26
C LYS A 880 45.32 6.37 7.97
N ARG A 881 45.88 7.42 7.35
CA ARG A 881 45.22 8.14 6.22
C ARG A 881 44.85 7.24 5.04
N ASP A 882 45.61 6.17 4.83
CA ASP A 882 45.53 5.26 3.69
C ASP A 882 44.63 4.04 4.00
N ILE A 883 43.91 4.02 5.13
CA ILE A 883 42.95 2.95 5.50
C ILE A 883 41.51 3.50 5.47
N LEU A 884 40.62 2.81 4.76
CA LEU A 884 39.20 3.13 4.61
C LEU A 884 38.35 1.90 4.94
N ALA A 885 37.25 2.10 5.69
CA ALA A 885 36.19 1.09 5.80
C ALA A 885 34.92 1.59 5.09
N SER A 886 34.24 0.70 4.37
CA SER A 886 32.92 0.92 3.77
C SER A 886 31.88 -0.05 4.34
N GLY A 887 30.61 0.33 4.31
CA GLY A 887 29.48 -0.54 4.61
C GLY A 887 28.35 -0.30 3.60
N SER A 888 27.58 -1.36 3.31
CA SER A 888 26.51 -1.35 2.29
C SER A 888 25.21 -2.02 2.78
N ILE A 889 24.14 -1.81 2.01
CA ILE A 889 22.87 -2.54 2.12
C ILE A 889 23.06 -4.05 1.94
N ASP A 890 24.07 -4.50 1.18
CA ASP A 890 24.40 -5.92 0.98
C ASP A 890 24.80 -6.68 2.25
N GLY A 891 25.03 -5.97 3.36
CA GLY A 891 25.42 -6.55 4.65
C GLY A 891 26.91 -6.87 4.76
N LEU A 892 27.74 -6.28 3.90
CA LEU A 892 29.19 -6.36 3.99
C LEU A 892 29.79 -5.07 4.54
N ILE A 893 30.83 -5.22 5.36
CA ILE A 893 31.80 -4.17 5.69
C ILE A 893 33.11 -4.55 5.02
N ASN A 894 33.63 -3.69 4.14
CA ASN A 894 34.91 -3.91 3.48
C ASN A 894 35.97 -2.95 4.02
N ILE A 895 37.19 -3.44 4.21
CA ILE A 895 38.32 -2.68 4.72
C ILE A 895 39.41 -2.64 3.66
N PHE A 896 39.83 -1.43 3.28
CA PHE A 896 40.79 -1.18 2.21
C PHE A 896 42.09 -0.57 2.71
N ASP A 897 43.21 -1.11 2.24
CA ASP A 897 44.53 -0.47 2.23
C ASP A 897 44.74 0.24 0.89
N LEU A 898 44.54 1.56 0.91
CA LEU A 898 44.66 2.44 -0.25
C LEU A 898 46.12 2.67 -0.69
N THR A 899 47.11 2.06 -0.01
CA THR A 899 48.50 2.03 -0.52
C THR A 899 48.70 1.01 -1.65
N GLN A 900 47.75 0.08 -1.82
CA GLN A 900 47.81 -0.97 -2.84
C GLN A 900 47.34 -0.47 -4.21
N PRO A 901 47.88 -1.02 -5.33
CA PRO A 901 47.66 -0.47 -6.67
C PRO A 901 46.34 -0.87 -7.34
N SER A 902 45.57 -1.81 -6.77
CA SER A 902 44.32 -2.33 -7.35
C SER A 902 43.31 -2.69 -6.27
N GLU A 903 42.01 -2.65 -6.62
CA GLU A 903 40.88 -2.98 -5.71
C GLU A 903 41.06 -4.34 -5.01
N ASP A 904 41.33 -5.40 -5.77
CA ASP A 904 41.53 -6.77 -5.25
C ASP A 904 42.68 -6.91 -4.24
N LEU A 905 43.68 -6.02 -4.31
CA LEU A 905 44.81 -6.01 -3.38
C LEU A 905 44.59 -5.05 -2.22
N ALA A 906 43.84 -3.97 -2.44
CA ALA A 906 43.45 -3.02 -1.42
C ALA A 906 42.47 -3.65 -0.43
N LEU A 907 41.49 -4.43 -0.90
CA LEU A 907 40.53 -5.13 -0.07
C LEU A 907 41.25 -6.13 0.86
N THR A 908 41.48 -5.70 2.10
CA THR A 908 42.23 -6.46 3.11
C THR A 908 41.32 -7.43 3.83
N TYR A 909 40.11 -7.00 4.19
CA TYR A 909 39.12 -7.79 4.92
C TYR A 909 37.71 -7.46 4.42
N SER A 910 36.85 -8.48 4.40
CA SER A 910 35.41 -8.35 4.17
C SER A 910 34.67 -9.06 5.31
N LEU A 911 33.80 -8.34 6.00
CA LEU A 911 33.11 -8.76 7.22
C LEU A 911 31.61 -8.78 6.95
N ASN A 912 30.92 -9.88 7.26
CA ASN A 912 29.49 -10.02 6.97
C ASN A 912 28.65 -9.78 8.22
N THR A 913 27.81 -8.74 8.21
CA THR A 913 26.97 -8.32 9.35
C THR A 913 25.61 -9.02 9.42
N GLU A 914 25.34 -9.97 8.52
CA GLU A 914 24.07 -10.72 8.35
C GLU A 914 22.84 -9.86 7.99
N SER A 915 23.01 -8.53 7.97
CA SER A 915 21.97 -7.52 7.79
C SER A 915 22.62 -6.23 7.29
N SER A 916 21.91 -5.47 6.46
CA SER A 916 22.32 -4.18 5.91
C SER A 916 22.95 -3.24 6.94
N VAL A 917 24.05 -2.59 6.56
CA VAL A 917 24.81 -1.64 7.41
C VAL A 917 24.16 -0.26 7.38
N ASP A 918 23.84 0.28 8.55
CA ASP A 918 23.26 1.63 8.75
C ASP A 918 24.34 2.63 9.21
N GLY A 919 25.20 2.21 10.13
CA GLY A 919 26.28 3.02 10.67
C GLY A 919 27.59 2.23 10.82
N LEU A 920 28.71 2.93 10.69
CA LEU A 920 30.05 2.36 10.72
C LEU A 920 31.04 3.39 11.28
N GLY A 921 32.01 2.93 12.07
CA GLY A 921 33.13 3.76 12.50
C GLY A 921 34.21 3.02 13.28
N TRP A 922 35.35 3.68 13.46
CA TRP A 922 36.52 3.14 14.15
C TRP A 922 36.43 3.33 15.67
N MET A 923 36.60 2.24 16.44
CA MET A 923 36.74 2.31 17.89
C MET A 923 38.18 2.60 18.31
N ASN A 924 39.14 1.89 17.70
CA ASN A 924 40.57 2.03 17.93
C ASN A 924 41.32 1.70 16.62
N ASN A 925 42.60 1.31 16.69
CA ASN A 925 43.39 1.05 15.49
C ASN A 925 42.93 -0.17 14.66
N ASP A 926 42.30 -1.15 15.32
CA ASP A 926 42.09 -2.50 14.76
C ASP A 926 40.66 -3.04 15.04
N ASN A 927 39.83 -2.25 15.74
CA ASN A 927 38.43 -2.55 16.02
C ASN A 927 37.47 -1.51 15.41
N LEU A 928 36.38 -2.02 14.84
CA LEU A 928 35.27 -1.28 14.25
C LEU A 928 33.99 -1.47 15.08
N TRP A 929 33.10 -0.48 15.04
CA TRP A 929 31.71 -0.62 15.45
C TRP A 929 30.81 -0.46 14.22
N CYS A 930 29.74 -1.25 14.17
CA CYS A 930 28.72 -1.20 13.13
C CYS A 930 27.33 -1.22 13.76
N THR A 931 26.43 -0.37 13.26
CA THR A 931 24.98 -0.50 13.47
C THR A 931 24.33 -1.01 12.19
N THR A 932 23.35 -1.89 12.34
CA THR A 932 22.55 -2.43 11.24
C THR A 932 21.17 -1.78 11.19
N PHE A 933 20.48 -1.87 10.04
CA PHE A 933 19.09 -1.39 9.91
C PHE A 933 18.11 -2.07 10.89
N THR A 934 18.46 -3.24 11.44
CA THR A 934 17.71 -3.93 12.52
C THR A 934 18.00 -3.37 13.92
N SER A 935 18.73 -2.26 14.02
CA SER A 935 19.19 -1.63 15.28
C SER A 935 20.05 -2.53 16.16
N SER A 936 20.72 -3.56 15.59
CA SER A 936 21.76 -4.30 16.32
C SER A 936 23.10 -3.56 16.27
N LEU A 937 23.85 -3.57 17.37
CA LEU A 937 25.24 -3.10 17.45
C LEU A 937 26.17 -4.29 17.36
N GLN A 938 27.10 -4.26 16.42
CA GLN A 938 28.13 -5.27 16.24
C GLN A 938 29.51 -4.65 16.42
N LEU A 939 30.35 -5.27 17.24
CA LEU A 939 31.74 -4.87 17.45
C LEU A 939 32.66 -5.88 16.77
N TRP A 940 33.51 -5.38 15.90
CA TRP A 940 34.35 -6.16 15.01
C TRP A 940 35.83 -5.90 15.31
N ASN A 941 36.65 -6.95 15.21
CA ASN A 941 38.09 -6.83 15.03
C ASN A 941 38.34 -7.05 13.55
N CYS A 942 39.16 -6.22 12.91
CA CYS A 942 39.43 -6.29 11.47
C CYS A 942 39.92 -7.68 11.01
N GLU A 943 40.68 -8.40 11.85
CA GLU A 943 41.21 -9.73 11.53
C GLU A 943 40.19 -10.88 11.77
N GLY A 944 39.05 -10.59 12.38
CA GLY A 944 38.06 -11.58 12.81
C GLY A 944 36.90 -11.75 11.83
N ALA A 945 36.65 -12.97 11.37
CA ALA A 945 35.53 -13.30 10.47
C ALA A 945 34.12 -13.19 11.10
N THR A 946 34.02 -12.95 12.41
CA THR A 946 32.78 -12.81 13.18
C THR A 946 32.90 -11.66 14.18
N PRO A 947 31.80 -10.97 14.53
CA PRO A 947 31.86 -9.90 15.53
C PRO A 947 32.24 -10.50 16.89
N TYR A 948 33.15 -9.84 17.62
CA TYR A 948 33.57 -10.32 18.94
C TYR A 948 32.53 -10.00 20.03
N LYS A 949 31.63 -9.03 19.78
CA LYS A 949 30.40 -8.80 20.54
C LYS A 949 29.27 -8.36 19.62
N LYS A 950 28.07 -8.88 19.86
CA LYS A 950 26.82 -8.51 19.17
C LYS A 950 25.77 -8.20 20.22
N PHE A 951 25.20 -7.01 20.16
CA PHE A 951 24.09 -6.56 21.00
C PHE A 951 22.88 -6.40 20.10
N ASP A 952 21.95 -7.35 20.17
CA ASP A 952 20.68 -7.27 19.48
C ASP A 952 19.79 -6.17 20.08
N ARG A 953 18.74 -5.78 19.35
CA ARG A 953 17.84 -4.67 19.73
C ARG A 953 17.31 -4.78 21.17
N ASN A 954 17.03 -6.00 21.63
CA ASN A 954 16.57 -6.30 23.00
C ASN A 954 17.56 -5.85 24.08
N CYS A 955 18.87 -5.82 23.80
CA CYS A 955 19.90 -5.38 24.74
C CYS A 955 19.89 -3.86 24.98
N LEU A 956 19.19 -3.07 24.16
CA LEU A 956 19.10 -1.61 24.29
C LEU A 956 18.04 -1.16 25.31
N ALA A 957 17.07 -2.03 25.64
CA ALA A 957 15.99 -1.76 26.59
C ALA A 957 16.45 -1.97 28.05
N ILE A 958 17.29 -1.05 28.54
CA ILE A 958 18.05 -1.21 29.80
C ILE A 958 17.26 -0.74 31.04
N ALA A 959 16.27 0.14 30.89
CA ALA A 959 15.46 0.64 32.01
C ALA A 959 14.07 -0.01 32.05
N HIS A 960 13.51 -0.12 33.26
CA HIS A 960 12.14 -0.61 33.45
C HIS A 960 11.11 0.27 32.71
N GLY A 961 10.47 -0.31 31.70
CA GLY A 961 9.48 0.35 30.86
C GLY A 961 10.06 0.96 29.57
N ASP A 962 11.30 0.64 29.21
CA ASP A 962 11.75 0.72 27.82
C ASP A 962 11.15 -0.45 27.04
N ASP A 963 10.66 -0.14 25.85
CA ASP A 963 10.26 -1.13 24.85
C ASP A 963 11.42 -1.32 23.86
N PRO A 964 11.97 -2.54 23.67
CA PRO A 964 12.98 -2.83 22.65
C PRO A 964 12.65 -2.26 21.27
N ASP A 965 11.37 -2.28 20.87
CA ASP A 965 10.98 -1.82 19.55
C ASP A 965 10.89 -0.30 19.40
N ASN A 966 11.04 0.43 20.51
CA ASN A 966 11.16 1.89 20.57
C ASN A 966 12.57 2.37 20.96
N CYS A 967 13.52 1.45 21.15
CA CYS A 967 14.95 1.75 21.30
C CYS A 967 15.62 1.97 19.94
N TYR A 968 16.55 2.94 19.90
CA TYR A 968 17.36 3.29 18.73
C TYR A 968 18.78 3.68 19.13
N ILE A 969 19.74 3.44 18.23
CA ILE A 969 21.13 3.85 18.40
C ILE A 969 21.37 5.14 17.62
N VAL A 970 22.12 6.08 18.19
CA VAL A 970 22.56 7.30 17.49
C VAL A 970 23.98 7.15 16.96
N LYS A 971 24.94 6.78 17.84
CA LYS A 971 26.37 6.73 17.49
C LYS A 971 27.21 6.09 18.60
N CYS A 972 28.28 5.39 18.26
CA CYS A 972 29.34 5.10 19.21
C CYS A 972 30.40 6.21 19.19
N HIS A 973 30.79 6.70 20.37
CA HIS A 973 31.86 7.68 20.55
C HIS A 973 33.06 7.00 21.19
N SER A 974 34.17 6.89 20.47
CA SER A 974 35.42 6.26 20.90
C SER A 974 36.31 7.13 21.80
N SER A 975 35.93 8.38 22.04
CA SER A 975 36.71 9.34 22.83
C SER A 975 36.54 9.17 24.33
N ASN A 976 37.65 9.20 25.06
CA ASN A 976 37.69 9.18 26.52
C ASN A 976 37.37 10.55 27.17
N ALA A 977 36.92 11.56 26.42
CA ALA A 977 36.65 12.90 26.95
C ALA A 977 35.63 12.90 28.12
N LEU A 978 34.62 12.04 28.07
CA LEU A 978 33.65 11.81 29.15
C LEU A 978 34.05 10.68 30.12
N GLY A 979 35.32 10.27 30.09
CA GLY A 979 35.93 9.27 30.99
C GLY A 979 36.24 7.94 30.30
N GLN A 980 35.38 7.49 29.39
CA GLN A 980 35.49 6.22 28.66
C GLN A 980 34.68 6.30 27.35
N PRO A 981 34.88 5.38 26.39
CA PRO A 981 34.05 5.26 25.19
C PRO A 981 32.60 4.94 25.57
N PHE A 982 31.64 5.40 24.77
CA PHE A 982 30.21 5.17 25.06
C PHE A 982 29.36 5.09 23.79
N LEU A 983 28.26 4.35 23.89
CA LEU A 983 27.19 4.30 22.90
C LEU A 983 26.13 5.33 23.26
N LEU A 984 25.80 6.26 22.37
CA LEU A 984 24.64 7.12 22.54
C LEU A 984 23.41 6.41 21.95
N ALA A 985 22.42 6.13 22.80
CA ALA A 985 21.18 5.47 22.43
C ALA A 985 19.96 6.20 23.01
N GLY A 986 18.84 6.15 22.28
CA GLY A 986 17.57 6.71 22.70
C GLY A 986 16.49 5.65 22.87
N SER A 987 15.44 6.02 23.59
CA SER A 987 14.22 5.23 23.79
C SER A 987 13.00 6.15 23.77
N ASN A 988 12.03 5.83 22.91
CA ASN A 988 10.81 6.60 22.76
C ASN A 988 9.66 5.95 23.52
N ASN A 989 9.53 6.26 24.81
CA ASN A 989 8.51 5.66 25.66
C ASN A 989 7.32 6.62 25.83
N PHE A 990 6.15 6.14 26.26
CA PHE A 990 4.95 6.95 26.52
C PHE A 990 5.16 8.12 27.50
N LYS A 991 6.23 8.10 28.31
CA LYS A 991 6.64 9.18 29.22
C LYS A 991 7.52 10.27 28.60
N GLY A 992 7.92 10.11 27.33
CA GLY A 992 8.78 11.05 26.59
C GLY A 992 10.05 10.40 26.00
N GLN A 993 10.79 11.22 25.25
CA GLN A 993 12.04 10.84 24.60
C GLN A 993 13.20 10.78 25.61
N ASN A 994 13.64 9.58 25.96
CA ASN A 994 14.80 9.36 26.82
C ASN A 994 16.06 9.19 25.98
N LEU A 995 17.16 9.83 26.38
CA LEU A 995 18.46 9.74 25.71
C LEU A 995 19.54 9.38 26.74
N ARG A 996 20.41 8.43 26.43
CA ARG A 996 21.39 7.88 27.40
C ARG A 996 22.73 7.60 26.74
N CYS A 997 23.81 7.89 27.46
CA CYS A 997 25.12 7.31 27.16
C CYS A 997 25.22 5.96 27.88
N LEU A 998 25.46 4.90 27.11
CA LEU A 998 25.61 3.54 27.58
C LEU A 998 27.08 3.12 27.53
N ASN A 999 27.53 2.42 28.56
CA ASN A 999 28.83 1.77 28.61
C ASN A 999 28.69 0.30 28.17
N ILE A 1000 29.75 -0.24 27.59
CA ILE A 1000 29.83 -1.63 27.15
C ILE A 1000 30.66 -2.38 28.21
N VAL A 1001 29.99 -3.09 29.12
CA VAL A 1001 30.62 -3.80 30.24
C VAL A 1001 30.41 -5.29 30.03
N ASP A 1002 31.49 -6.03 29.81
CA ASP A 1002 31.43 -7.46 29.46
C ASP A 1002 30.35 -7.71 28.38
N ASP A 1003 29.33 -8.53 28.65
CA ASP A 1003 28.30 -8.89 27.67
C ASP A 1003 26.98 -8.11 27.83
N HIS A 1004 26.97 -7.00 28.58
CA HIS A 1004 25.78 -6.17 28.78
C HIS A 1004 26.05 -4.66 28.64
N LEU A 1005 24.97 -3.90 28.44
CA LEU A 1005 25.00 -2.44 28.32
C LEU A 1005 24.53 -1.81 29.63
N GLU A 1006 25.33 -0.91 30.21
CA GLU A 1006 25.00 -0.19 31.44
C GLU A 1006 24.79 1.31 31.18
N VAL A 1007 23.83 1.94 31.86
CA VAL A 1007 23.65 3.40 31.78
C VAL A 1007 24.81 4.12 32.48
N PHE A 1008 25.55 4.93 31.72
CA PHE A 1008 26.69 5.71 32.20
C PHE A 1008 26.30 7.17 32.49
N TYR A 1009 25.56 7.81 31.57
CA TYR A 1009 24.93 9.12 31.77
C TYR A 1009 23.49 9.09 31.27
N ASN A 1010 22.59 9.72 32.02
CA ASN A 1010 21.22 10.00 31.56
C ASN A 1010 21.12 11.45 31.08
N LEU A 1011 20.52 11.68 29.92
CA LEU A 1011 20.37 13.00 29.28
C LEU A 1011 18.90 13.43 29.40
N ALA A 1012 18.49 13.72 30.64
CA ALA A 1012 17.14 14.11 30.96
C ALA A 1012 16.77 15.46 30.32
N GLY A 1013 15.55 15.56 29.77
CA GLY A 1013 15.05 16.78 29.11
C GLY A 1013 15.24 16.82 27.59
N ASN A 1014 15.67 15.72 26.96
CA ASN A 1014 15.61 15.60 25.51
C ASN A 1014 14.15 15.62 25.01
N LYS A 1015 13.86 16.38 23.95
CA LYS A 1015 12.49 16.62 23.43
C LYS A 1015 12.27 16.12 22.01
N GLN A 1016 13.24 15.43 21.42
CA GLN A 1016 13.20 15.00 20.01
C GLN A 1016 13.81 13.61 19.81
N TYR A 1017 13.42 12.94 18.73
CA TYR A 1017 14.18 11.81 18.21
C TYR A 1017 15.53 12.33 17.68
N VAL A 1018 16.65 11.80 18.20
CA VAL A 1018 18.01 12.25 17.84
C VAL A 1018 18.51 11.47 16.62
N ARG A 1019 18.91 12.19 15.57
CA ARG A 1019 19.40 11.61 14.31
C ARG A 1019 20.92 11.51 14.23
N ASP A 1020 21.65 12.46 14.81
CA ASP A 1020 23.11 12.43 14.85
C ASP A 1020 23.66 13.13 16.11
N SER A 1021 24.91 12.83 16.44
CA SER A 1021 25.62 13.43 17.57
C SER A 1021 27.10 13.66 17.27
N TRP A 1022 27.67 14.66 17.94
CA TRP A 1022 29.09 15.01 17.85
C TRP A 1022 29.60 15.48 19.21
N LEU A 1023 30.74 14.94 19.65
CA LEU A 1023 31.34 15.22 20.94
C LEU A 1023 32.55 16.14 20.76
N HIS A 1024 32.56 17.29 21.44
CA HIS A 1024 33.74 18.14 21.54
C HIS A 1024 34.64 17.65 22.69
N GLU A 1025 35.85 17.22 22.38
CA GLU A 1025 36.72 16.57 23.37
C GLU A 1025 37.20 17.54 24.45
N LYS A 1026 37.61 18.75 24.06
CA LYS A 1026 38.24 19.72 24.97
C LYS A 1026 37.28 20.27 26.02
N SER A 1027 36.05 20.61 25.63
CA SER A 1027 35.03 21.14 26.54
C SER A 1027 34.07 20.05 27.06
N LYS A 1028 34.33 18.77 26.74
CA LYS A 1028 33.49 17.62 27.12
C LYS A 1028 32.00 17.82 26.79
N SER A 1029 31.73 18.56 25.72
CA SER A 1029 30.39 19.01 25.36
C SER A 1029 29.84 18.10 24.28
N LEU A 1030 28.77 17.37 24.57
CA LEU A 1030 28.09 16.51 23.61
C LEU A 1030 26.98 17.31 22.91
N VAL A 1031 27.00 17.33 21.59
CA VAL A 1031 26.00 18.00 20.76
C VAL A 1031 25.11 16.95 20.11
N THR A 1032 23.79 17.11 20.19
CA THR A 1032 22.80 16.17 19.65
C THR A 1032 21.74 16.92 18.85
N VAL A 1033 21.42 16.43 17.66
CA VAL A 1033 20.47 17.05 16.72
C VAL A 1033 19.44 16.04 16.22
N GLY A 1034 18.28 16.50 15.74
CA GLY A 1034 17.22 15.56 15.38
C GLY A 1034 15.97 16.16 14.75
N GLU A 1035 14.88 15.39 14.86
CA GLU A 1035 13.64 15.60 14.11
C GLU A 1035 12.84 16.83 14.55
N GLY A 1036 13.00 17.23 15.82
CA GLY A 1036 12.37 18.44 16.35
C GLY A 1036 12.99 19.74 15.81
N GLY A 1037 14.08 19.65 15.05
CA GLY A 1037 14.83 20.82 14.60
C GLY A 1037 15.61 21.51 15.73
N ILE A 1038 15.88 20.79 16.82
CA ILE A 1038 16.52 21.30 18.04
C ILE A 1038 18.00 20.93 18.05
N ILE A 1039 18.85 21.87 18.47
CA ILE A 1039 20.26 21.64 18.80
C ILE A 1039 20.38 21.64 20.32
N ASN A 1040 20.73 20.50 20.90
CA ASN A 1040 20.96 20.34 22.34
C ASN A 1040 22.46 20.19 22.62
N ILE A 1041 22.97 20.96 23.59
CA ILE A 1041 24.37 20.92 24.02
C ILE A 1041 24.44 20.52 25.49
N TRP A 1042 24.95 19.31 25.72
CA TRP A 1042 25.04 18.66 27.02
C TRP A 1042 26.43 18.85 27.62
N ARG A 1043 26.51 19.24 28.89
CA ARG A 1043 27.77 19.45 29.62
C ARG A 1043 27.73 18.71 30.97
N PRO A 1044 28.86 18.16 31.45
CA PRO A 1044 28.93 17.52 32.75
C PRO A 1044 28.78 18.54 33.89
N THR A 1045 28.10 18.16 34.97
CA THR A 1045 28.10 18.94 36.22
C THR A 1045 29.50 19.05 36.79
N GLU A 1046 30.00 20.26 37.01
CA GLU A 1046 31.23 20.46 37.78
C GLU A 1046 31.02 20.03 39.24
N SER A 1047 31.74 19.00 39.66
CA SER A 1047 31.87 18.66 41.07
C SER A 1047 32.75 19.72 41.76
N ASN A 1048 32.14 20.52 42.64
CA ASN A 1048 32.85 21.53 43.45
C ASN A 1048 34.06 20.91 44.18
N GLY A 1049 35.26 21.17 43.65
CA GLY A 1049 36.54 20.68 44.17
C GLY A 1049 37.40 21.83 44.69
N VAL A 1050 37.26 22.11 45.99
CA VAL A 1050 38.27 22.70 46.91
C VAL A 1050 39.18 23.83 46.38
N GLN A 1051 39.05 25.01 46.98
CA GLN A 1051 40.02 26.12 46.85
C GLN A 1051 41.46 25.69 47.15
N GLN A 1052 42.40 26.02 46.26
CA GLN A 1052 43.78 26.33 46.65
C GLN A 1052 44.24 27.65 46.02
N ASN A 1053 44.86 28.50 46.84
CA ASN A 1053 45.30 29.84 46.48
C ASN A 1053 46.68 29.84 45.81
N ALA A 1054 46.77 30.44 44.63
CA ALA A 1054 47.90 31.27 44.16
C ALA A 1054 47.47 31.98 42.86
N GLY A 1055 47.56 33.29 42.66
CA GLY A 1055 48.06 34.34 43.55
C GLY A 1055 49.30 35.06 43.02
N GLU A 1056 49.26 35.66 41.82
CA GLU A 1056 50.14 36.79 41.52
C GLU A 1056 49.63 37.79 40.46
N LYS A 1057 50.20 39.00 40.52
CA LYS A 1057 49.76 40.24 39.85
C LYS A 1057 50.38 40.37 38.45
N LEU A 1058 49.79 41.17 37.56
CA LEU A 1058 50.28 42.54 37.23
C LEU A 1058 49.54 43.15 36.02
N LEU A 1059 48.88 44.27 36.27
CA LEU A 1059 49.08 45.58 35.62
C LEU A 1059 49.37 45.65 34.10
N THR A 1060 48.42 46.29 33.41
CA THR A 1060 48.63 47.02 32.15
C THR A 1060 49.83 47.97 32.19
N LYS A 1061 50.63 48.02 31.12
CA LYS A 1061 51.45 49.21 30.80
C LYS A 1061 51.60 49.45 29.30
N ILE A 1062 51.37 50.71 28.93
CA ILE A 1062 51.47 51.29 27.59
C ILE A 1062 52.95 51.59 27.29
N GLY A 1063 53.41 51.43 26.04
CA GLY A 1063 54.72 51.96 25.66
C GLY A 1063 55.21 51.69 24.24
N GLY A 1064 55.18 52.74 23.40
CA GLY A 1064 56.29 53.09 22.49
C GLY A 1064 56.58 52.20 21.28
N GLY A 1065 56.22 52.66 20.08
CA GLY A 1065 56.73 52.08 18.83
C GLY A 1065 58.00 52.77 18.32
N LYS A 1066 58.72 52.10 17.39
CA LYS A 1066 59.27 52.69 16.15
C LYS A 1066 59.90 51.59 15.29
N GLY A 1067 59.47 51.51 14.03
CA GLY A 1067 59.72 50.35 13.17
C GLY A 1067 61.04 50.34 12.38
N ARG A 1068 61.10 49.41 11.42
CA ARG A 1068 61.63 49.61 10.05
C ARG A 1068 61.40 48.37 9.18
N GLU A 1069 60.91 48.62 7.96
CA GLU A 1069 61.41 48.07 6.68
C GLU A 1069 62.56 47.02 6.79
N ARG A 1070 62.52 45.85 6.12
CA ARG A 1070 62.44 45.69 4.65
C ARG A 1070 62.29 44.23 4.21
N GLN A 1071 62.05 44.05 2.91
CA GLN A 1071 61.97 42.77 2.19
C GLN A 1071 63.30 41.98 2.19
N HIS A 1072 63.26 40.64 2.13
CA HIS A 1072 63.65 39.90 0.91
C HIS A 1072 63.41 38.38 0.94
N ARG A 1073 63.25 37.84 -0.28
CA ARG A 1073 63.47 36.47 -0.81
C ARG A 1073 64.43 35.54 -0.02
N ALA A 1074 64.43 34.21 -0.19
CA ALA A 1074 63.47 33.23 -0.76
C ALA A 1074 64.12 31.82 -0.76
N LYS A 1075 63.32 30.75 -0.57
CA LYS A 1075 63.55 29.35 -1.04
C LYS A 1075 64.85 28.63 -0.55
N PRO A 1076 65.05 27.34 -0.88
CA PRO A 1076 64.09 26.22 -0.90
C PRO A 1076 64.59 25.00 -0.09
N TYR A 1077 63.68 24.10 0.27
CA TYR A 1077 63.69 22.69 -0.19
C TYR A 1077 62.31 22.07 0.08
#